data_AF-A0A9E2KJ22-F1
#
_entry.id   AF-A0A9E2KJ22-F1
#
_cell.length_a   1.000
_cell.length_b   1.000
_cell.length_c   1.000
_cell.angle_alpha   90.00
_cell.angle_beta   90.00
_cell.angle_gamma   90.00
#
_symmetry.space_group_name_H-M   'P 1'
#
loop_
_entity.id
_entity.type
_entity.pdbx_description
1 polymer ?
#
loop_
_entity_poly.entity_id
_entity_poly.type
_entity_poly.pdbx_seq_one_letter_code
_entity_poly.pdbx_strand_id
1 'polypeptide(L)'
;MKPIELARKMSALQEREKAQSAYLDVLRQEDKTPEEELEAAVYLFCSGADYRAPFFTLISLYNRGESKEDCLSILTQGFYDPNKKQMKRQYEKNCKMLEKYPYLFRKDFLPFKELPLRFYPYGENSYMPYDVESDQFKGPYHPKRQVISRNFFRDLDKPILADDVFSQYELEYLNDNVRKSEWVGRENHIYLHYTSWPVFCAYLQCLDLRPLLERKKVVFLMEDEIGQYPIDFKARFGIDYSQYPVKPVGIREVTRLIWHTQLSSHNGGDFFNEILYGHPNVISDTSIMYDSLLESLNAQTDGINAGKAVKVSTEISEHRMRELAALRPVTLKDTLVANFLGYTALNANIDPAARITPAIMLQPHFHNMIYELRLDTTETAALLASKQYDEIRNSPLFHQFKYIKTFTPMRRFTTSYGATVRFMEDGLKDDQVLPDVLLQRVLNRSFMVDPQDILYRDSVLVRFEDGKLNPTATFKALAAFLDLPYTESMTYCSDQTGVNPGLTEGWVAGFDPATVYRTYDEYADDAERTLLEALMQDVYKQYGYDFQYYHGEEITEEWLDETLSRCDCLYRKIRETFPQAYEKKREEVSKEMNAEVKDEVETALEERLTQMRENRRRVVRALRKGLQFVNQNGRPLRYMKMLELDPELLEQPLYR
;
A
#
# COMPACT_ATOMS: atom_id res chain seq x y z
N MET A 1 -42.13 -6.24 -14.54
CA MET A 1 -42.52 -5.30 -13.46
C MET A 1 -41.33 -4.42 -13.22
N LYS A 2 -41.48 -3.10 -13.33
CA LYS A 2 -40.35 -2.19 -13.05
C LYS A 2 -39.99 -2.30 -11.56
N PRO A 3 -38.71 -2.20 -11.16
CA PRO A 3 -38.30 -2.28 -9.75
C PRO A 3 -39.07 -1.33 -8.83
N ILE A 4 -39.43 -0.13 -9.29
CA ILE A 4 -40.24 0.82 -8.52
C ILE A 4 -41.67 0.33 -8.26
N GLU A 5 -42.30 -0.36 -9.21
CA GLU A 5 -43.64 -0.93 -9.04
C GLU A 5 -43.61 -2.08 -8.02
N LEU A 6 -42.55 -2.90 -8.08
CA LEU A 6 -42.31 -3.96 -7.12
C LEU A 6 -42.08 -3.38 -5.72
N ALA A 7 -41.23 -2.35 -5.60
CA ALA A 7 -40.93 -1.68 -4.34
C ALA A 7 -42.18 -1.09 -3.67
N ARG A 8 -42.99 -0.35 -4.43
CA ARG A 8 -44.28 0.19 -3.97
C ARG A 8 -45.24 -0.92 -3.54
N LYS A 9 -45.31 -2.02 -4.28
CA LYS A 9 -46.15 -3.19 -3.93
C LYS A 9 -45.68 -3.84 -2.62
N MET A 10 -44.38 -4.10 -2.47
CA MET A 10 -43.83 -4.70 -1.24
C MET A 10 -44.03 -3.77 -0.03
N SER A 11 -43.87 -2.46 -0.23
CA SER A 11 -44.15 -1.44 0.78
C SER A 11 -45.63 -1.44 1.21
N ALA A 12 -46.57 -1.50 0.25
CA ALA A 12 -48.00 -1.59 0.53
C ALA A 12 -48.40 -2.89 1.25
N LEU A 13 -47.68 -3.99 1.00
CA LEU A 13 -47.85 -5.27 1.71
C LEU A 13 -47.16 -5.30 3.08
N GLN A 14 -46.53 -4.19 3.52
CA GLN A 14 -45.76 -4.09 4.76
C GLN A 14 -44.59 -5.08 4.86
N GLU A 15 -44.10 -5.59 3.72
CA GLU A 15 -42.94 -6.46 3.66
C GLU A 15 -41.65 -5.65 3.64
N ARG A 16 -41.29 -5.07 4.79
CA ARG A 16 -40.19 -4.09 4.95
C ARG A 16 -38.88 -4.51 4.28
N GLU A 17 -38.38 -5.71 4.55
CA GLU A 17 -37.08 -6.17 4.00
C GLU A 17 -37.13 -6.31 2.47
N LYS A 18 -38.25 -6.83 1.92
CA LYS A 18 -38.41 -6.97 0.47
C LYS A 18 -38.57 -5.62 -0.21
N ALA A 19 -39.27 -4.69 0.43
CA ALA A 19 -39.39 -3.31 -0.03
C ALA A 19 -38.03 -2.60 -0.04
N GLN A 20 -37.23 -2.76 1.03
CA GLN A 20 -35.87 -2.22 1.09
C GLN A 20 -34.99 -2.76 -0.04
N SER A 21 -35.01 -4.08 -0.27
CA SER A 21 -34.26 -4.69 -1.38
C SER A 21 -34.70 -4.11 -2.73
N ALA A 22 -36.01 -4.04 -2.98
CA ALA A 22 -36.54 -3.52 -4.23
C ALA A 22 -36.22 -2.02 -4.44
N TYR A 23 -36.29 -1.19 -3.40
CA TYR A 23 -35.90 0.22 -3.49
C TYR A 23 -34.38 0.40 -3.66
N LEU A 24 -33.54 -0.48 -3.12
CA LEU A 24 -32.11 -0.49 -3.43
C LEU A 24 -31.85 -0.82 -4.90
N ASP A 25 -32.63 -1.74 -5.47
CA ASP A 25 -32.53 -2.07 -6.89
C ASP A 25 -32.97 -0.91 -7.77
N VAL A 26 -34.01 -0.15 -7.37
CA VAL A 26 -34.38 1.13 -8.04
C VAL A 26 -33.17 2.06 -8.11
N LEU A 27 -32.47 2.28 -6.99
CA LEU A 27 -31.30 3.17 -6.98
C LEU A 27 -30.16 2.71 -7.91
N ARG A 28 -30.07 1.41 -8.21
CA ARG A 28 -29.06 0.84 -9.12
C ARG A 28 -29.43 0.92 -10.59
N GLN A 29 -30.68 1.21 -10.94
CA GLN A 29 -31.11 1.32 -12.33
C GLN A 29 -30.56 2.57 -13.02
N GLU A 30 -30.31 2.50 -14.31
CA GLU A 30 -29.88 3.66 -15.11
C GLU A 30 -31.06 4.53 -15.57
N ASP A 31 -32.25 3.95 -15.73
CA ASP A 31 -33.44 4.56 -16.35
C ASP A 31 -34.48 5.11 -15.34
N LYS A 32 -34.02 5.50 -14.14
CA LYS A 32 -34.86 6.04 -13.06
C LYS A 32 -35.08 7.55 -13.16
N THR A 33 -36.24 8.04 -12.77
CA THR A 33 -36.50 9.50 -12.68
C THR A 33 -36.02 10.09 -11.34
N PRO A 34 -35.76 11.40 -11.25
CA PRO A 34 -35.41 12.06 -9.98
C PRO A 34 -36.45 11.83 -8.87
N GLU A 35 -37.75 11.75 -9.21
CA GLU A 35 -38.82 11.47 -8.24
C GLU A 35 -38.76 10.04 -7.72
N GLU A 36 -38.46 9.07 -8.57
CA GLU A 36 -38.28 7.66 -8.18
C GLU A 36 -37.03 7.49 -7.30
N GLU A 37 -35.96 8.21 -7.62
CA GLU A 37 -34.75 8.28 -6.79
C GLU A 37 -35.05 8.85 -5.40
N LEU A 38 -35.80 9.96 -5.35
CA LEU A 38 -36.18 10.61 -4.10
C LEU A 38 -37.07 9.70 -3.26
N GLU A 39 -38.10 9.09 -3.86
CA GLU A 39 -38.99 8.14 -3.19
C GLU A 39 -38.20 6.97 -2.59
N ALA A 40 -37.31 6.37 -3.39
CA ALA A 40 -36.47 5.27 -2.94
C ALA A 40 -35.54 5.70 -1.79
N ALA A 41 -34.90 6.87 -1.90
CA ALA A 41 -33.99 7.37 -0.87
C ALA A 41 -34.72 7.65 0.44
N VAL A 42 -35.88 8.32 0.38
CA VAL A 42 -36.71 8.63 1.56
C VAL A 42 -37.22 7.34 2.21
N TYR A 43 -37.72 6.38 1.43
CA TYR A 43 -38.20 5.11 1.97
C TYR A 43 -37.09 4.34 2.68
N LEU A 44 -35.91 4.22 2.05
CA LEU A 44 -34.76 3.51 2.64
C LEU A 44 -34.30 4.18 3.93
N PHE A 45 -34.27 5.51 3.96
CA PHE A 45 -33.92 6.28 5.16
C PHE A 45 -34.94 6.07 6.30
N CYS A 46 -36.23 6.28 6.03
CA CYS A 46 -37.30 6.16 7.04
C CYS A 46 -37.53 4.73 7.52
N SER A 47 -37.30 3.74 6.65
CA SER A 47 -37.41 2.32 6.99
C SER A 47 -36.18 1.79 7.74
N GLY A 48 -35.19 2.61 8.10
CA GLY A 48 -34.01 2.18 8.86
C GLY A 48 -33.15 1.14 8.14
N ALA A 49 -33.09 1.19 6.81
CA ALA A 49 -32.11 0.43 6.02
C ALA A 49 -30.69 1.00 6.23
N ASP A 50 -29.67 0.42 5.57
CA ASP A 50 -28.37 1.08 5.47
C ASP A 50 -28.55 2.46 4.81
N TYR A 51 -28.29 3.51 5.60
CA TYR A 51 -28.54 4.89 5.22
C TYR A 51 -27.50 5.45 4.24
N ARG A 52 -26.41 4.73 3.94
CA ARG A 52 -25.34 5.25 3.07
C ARG A 52 -25.82 5.50 1.65
N ALA A 53 -26.47 4.51 1.03
CA ALA A 53 -27.03 4.66 -0.31
C ALA A 53 -28.02 5.83 -0.39
N PRO A 54 -29.08 5.93 0.46
CA PRO A 54 -29.99 7.06 0.41
C PRO A 54 -29.32 8.41 0.73
N PHE A 55 -28.33 8.46 1.63
CA PHE A 55 -27.57 9.69 1.91
C PHE A 55 -26.88 10.24 0.66
N PHE A 56 -26.14 9.39 -0.08
CA PHE A 56 -25.47 9.82 -1.31
C PHE A 56 -26.44 10.13 -2.44
N THR A 57 -27.58 9.42 -2.53
CA THR A 57 -28.64 9.74 -3.49
C THR A 57 -29.23 11.13 -3.24
N LEU A 58 -29.57 11.47 -1.99
CA LEU A 58 -30.13 12.80 -1.65
C LEU A 58 -29.14 13.93 -1.97
N ILE A 59 -27.85 13.73 -1.74
CA ILE A 59 -26.80 14.69 -2.12
C ILE A 59 -26.73 14.85 -3.65
N SER A 60 -26.77 13.74 -4.39
CA SER A 60 -26.74 13.74 -5.85
C SER A 60 -27.94 14.49 -6.44
N LEU A 61 -29.16 14.21 -5.96
CA LEU A 61 -30.38 14.92 -6.34
C LEU A 61 -30.25 16.43 -6.07
N TYR A 62 -29.85 16.78 -4.85
CA TYR A 62 -29.67 18.18 -4.46
C TYR A 62 -28.67 18.92 -5.36
N ASN A 63 -27.51 18.33 -5.64
CA ASN A 63 -26.48 18.93 -6.50
C ASN A 63 -26.90 19.03 -7.97
N ARG A 64 -27.79 18.15 -8.45
CA ARG A 64 -28.44 18.26 -9.77
C ARG A 64 -29.55 19.30 -9.83
N GLY A 65 -29.94 19.88 -8.70
CA GLY A 65 -31.04 20.85 -8.60
C GLY A 65 -32.42 20.22 -8.44
N GLU A 66 -32.49 18.91 -8.22
CA GLU A 66 -33.73 18.15 -8.12
C GLU A 66 -34.23 18.11 -6.66
N SER A 67 -35.48 18.53 -6.44
CA SER A 67 -36.12 18.56 -5.11
C SER A 67 -35.23 19.10 -3.98
N LYS A 68 -34.54 20.23 -4.24
CA LYS A 68 -33.49 20.77 -3.35
C LYS A 68 -33.98 20.98 -1.92
N GLU A 69 -35.17 21.54 -1.74
CA GLU A 69 -35.73 21.84 -0.43
C GLU A 69 -35.96 20.57 0.39
N ASP A 70 -36.59 19.55 -0.21
CA ASP A 70 -36.83 18.26 0.44
C ASP A 70 -35.51 17.55 0.77
N CYS A 71 -34.58 17.49 -0.18
CA CYS A 71 -33.29 16.84 0.02
C CYS A 71 -32.49 17.51 1.16
N LEU A 72 -32.39 18.84 1.14
CA LEU A 72 -31.65 19.57 2.17
C LEU A 72 -32.33 19.49 3.53
N SER A 73 -33.66 19.51 3.58
CA SER A 73 -34.43 19.36 4.82
C SER A 73 -34.16 18.00 5.45
N ILE A 74 -34.25 16.91 4.67
CA ILE A 74 -33.96 15.55 5.14
C ILE A 74 -32.51 15.42 5.59
N LEU A 75 -31.55 15.88 4.79
CA LEU A 75 -30.12 15.83 5.12
C LEU A 75 -29.81 16.62 6.40
N THR A 76 -30.42 17.79 6.57
CA THR A 76 -30.17 18.66 7.72
C THR A 76 -30.74 18.06 9.00
N GLN A 77 -32.00 17.60 8.97
CA GLN A 77 -32.64 16.98 10.14
C GLN A 77 -32.00 15.64 10.50
N GLY A 78 -31.64 14.84 9.50
CA GLY A 78 -31.09 13.50 9.70
C GLY A 78 -29.61 13.48 10.09
N PHE A 79 -28.80 14.40 9.57
CA PHE A 79 -27.33 14.30 9.66
C PHE A 79 -26.67 15.54 10.26
N TYR A 80 -27.13 16.75 9.98
CA TYR A 80 -26.48 17.96 10.51
C TYR A 80 -26.93 18.31 11.93
N ASP A 81 -28.22 18.51 12.15
CA ASP A 81 -28.77 18.99 13.42
C ASP A 81 -28.44 18.08 14.62
N PRO A 82 -28.50 16.74 14.51
CA PRO A 82 -28.11 15.85 15.60
C PRO A 82 -26.64 16.03 16.03
N ASN A 83 -25.77 16.39 15.09
CA ASN A 83 -24.32 16.47 15.29
C ASN A 83 -23.81 17.90 15.51
N LYS A 84 -24.62 18.91 15.22
CA LYS A 84 -24.28 20.34 15.29
C LYS A 84 -23.69 20.77 16.64
N LYS A 85 -24.26 20.27 17.74
CA LYS A 85 -23.77 20.60 19.10
C LYS A 85 -22.37 20.08 19.35
N GLN A 86 -22.04 18.88 18.86
CA GLN A 86 -20.71 18.30 19.00
C GLN A 86 -19.69 19.05 18.15
N MET A 87 -20.01 19.32 16.88
CA MET A 87 -19.13 20.08 15.97
C MET A 87 -18.87 21.50 16.48
N LYS A 88 -19.89 22.17 17.01
CA LYS A 88 -19.74 23.49 17.65
C LYS A 88 -18.80 23.45 18.85
N ARG A 89 -18.92 22.43 19.71
CA ARG A 89 -18.01 22.26 20.86
C ARG A 89 -16.57 22.02 20.42
N GLN A 90 -16.37 21.21 19.38
CA GLN A 90 -15.03 20.93 18.84
C GLN A 90 -14.41 22.21 18.25
N TYR A 91 -15.18 22.96 17.46
CA TYR A 91 -14.78 24.27 16.93
C TYR A 91 -14.36 25.24 18.05
N GLU A 92 -15.23 25.47 19.03
CA GLU A 92 -14.96 26.40 20.14
C GLU A 92 -13.76 25.96 20.98
N LYS A 93 -13.56 24.65 21.18
CA LYS A 93 -12.38 24.11 21.86
C LYS A 93 -11.11 24.42 21.08
N ASN A 94 -11.08 24.17 19.77
CA ASN A 94 -9.94 24.46 18.92
C ASN A 94 -9.61 25.94 18.88
N CYS A 95 -10.61 26.82 18.70
CA CYS A 95 -10.40 28.27 18.71
C CYS A 95 -9.78 28.75 20.03
N LYS A 96 -10.27 28.29 21.19
CA LYS A 96 -9.69 28.63 22.51
C LYS A 96 -8.24 28.19 22.67
N MET A 97 -7.86 27.06 22.09
CA MET A 97 -6.48 26.58 22.14
C MET A 97 -5.57 27.41 21.23
N LEU A 98 -6.03 27.66 20.00
CA LEU A 98 -5.32 28.47 19.01
C LEU A 98 -5.19 29.93 19.44
N GLU A 99 -6.17 30.49 20.13
CA GLU A 99 -6.13 31.86 20.65
C GLU A 99 -4.92 32.07 21.57
N LYS A 100 -4.60 31.08 22.40
CA LYS A 100 -3.45 31.08 23.31
C LYS A 100 -2.15 30.60 22.67
N TYR A 101 -2.22 30.07 21.45
CA TYR A 101 -1.06 29.48 20.78
C TYR A 101 -0.14 30.58 20.21
N PRO A 102 1.17 30.56 20.50
CA PRO A 102 2.08 31.66 20.18
C PRO A 102 2.40 31.80 18.69
N TYR A 103 2.21 30.73 17.92
CA TYR A 103 2.59 30.68 16.49
C TYR A 103 1.36 30.62 15.58
N LEU A 104 0.27 31.21 16.03
CA LEU A 104 -0.81 31.66 15.17
C LEU A 104 -0.94 33.16 15.40
N PHE A 105 -0.80 33.98 14.36
CA PHE A 105 -0.78 35.44 14.50
C PHE A 105 -2.17 36.06 14.38
N ARG A 106 -2.98 35.59 13.44
CA ARG A 106 -4.38 35.97 13.27
C ARG A 106 -5.31 35.35 14.33
N LYS A 107 -6.24 36.13 14.91
CA LYS A 107 -7.08 35.72 16.07
C LYS A 107 -8.58 36.03 15.93
N ASP A 108 -9.00 36.67 14.84
CA ASP A 108 -10.39 37.05 14.54
C ASP A 108 -11.21 35.84 14.03
N PHE A 109 -11.41 34.83 14.87
CA PHE A 109 -12.18 33.63 14.53
C PHE A 109 -13.65 33.96 14.23
N LEU A 110 -14.18 33.35 13.17
CA LEU A 110 -15.59 33.52 12.79
C LEU A 110 -16.55 32.88 13.80
N PRO A 111 -17.72 33.49 14.09
CA PRO A 111 -18.78 32.80 14.81
C PRO A 111 -19.19 31.50 14.11
N PHE A 112 -19.46 30.43 14.87
CA PHE A 112 -19.83 29.11 14.30
C PHE A 112 -20.97 29.16 13.26
N LYS A 113 -21.93 30.07 13.45
CA LYS A 113 -23.09 30.25 12.55
C LYS A 113 -22.72 30.91 11.21
N GLU A 114 -21.58 31.57 11.13
CA GLU A 114 -21.06 32.32 9.98
C GLU A 114 -19.98 31.51 9.22
N LEU A 115 -19.71 30.27 9.63
CA LEU A 115 -18.75 29.42 8.94
C LEU A 115 -19.23 29.09 7.51
N PRO A 116 -18.35 29.18 6.50
CA PRO A 116 -18.73 28.98 5.10
C PRO A 116 -19.05 27.51 4.76
N LEU A 117 -18.57 26.56 5.57
CA LEU A 117 -18.84 25.14 5.39
C LEU A 117 -19.61 24.55 6.58
N ARG A 118 -20.65 23.77 6.26
CA ARG A 118 -21.34 22.87 7.19
C ARG A 118 -20.93 21.45 6.88
N PHE A 119 -20.59 20.67 7.90
CA PHE A 119 -20.20 19.28 7.72
C PHE A 119 -21.35 18.35 8.10
N TYR A 120 -21.77 17.48 7.19
CA TYR A 120 -22.83 16.50 7.39
C TYR A 120 -22.20 15.13 7.66
N PRO A 121 -22.15 14.65 8.91
CA PRO A 121 -21.53 13.35 9.22
C PRO A 121 -22.40 12.21 8.68
N TYR A 122 -21.78 11.20 8.06
CA TYR A 122 -22.47 9.99 7.57
C TYR A 122 -21.75 8.69 7.98
N GLY A 123 -20.85 8.79 8.95
CA GLY A 123 -20.10 7.67 9.48
C GLY A 123 -19.08 8.15 10.51
N GLU A 124 -18.32 7.22 11.06
CA GLU A 124 -17.24 7.57 11.97
C GLU A 124 -16.15 8.36 11.22
N ASN A 125 -15.83 9.57 11.71
CA ASN A 125 -14.84 10.48 11.10
C ASN A 125 -15.05 10.68 9.59
N SER A 126 -16.31 10.73 9.14
CA SER A 126 -16.68 10.82 7.71
C SER A 126 -17.75 11.89 7.54
N TYR A 127 -17.48 12.89 6.71
CA TYR A 127 -18.31 14.08 6.57
C TYR A 127 -18.53 14.41 5.10
N MET A 128 -19.72 14.93 4.78
CA MET A 128 -19.96 15.62 3.52
C MET A 128 -19.93 17.14 3.78
N PRO A 129 -18.94 17.88 3.27
CA PRO A 129 -18.94 19.33 3.35
C PRO A 129 -20.03 19.92 2.45
N TYR A 130 -20.80 20.85 2.99
CA TYR A 130 -21.77 21.67 2.29
C TYR A 130 -21.30 23.12 2.35
N ASP A 131 -21.11 23.71 1.17
CA ASP A 131 -20.68 25.09 1.00
C ASP A 131 -21.91 25.99 0.90
N VAL A 132 -22.01 26.88 1.88
CA VAL A 132 -23.19 27.72 2.11
C VAL A 132 -23.33 28.79 1.02
N GLU A 133 -22.23 29.28 0.47
CA GLU A 133 -22.25 30.34 -0.54
C GLU A 133 -22.60 29.78 -1.91
N SER A 134 -21.94 28.69 -2.31
CA SER A 134 -22.19 28.03 -3.59
C SER A 134 -23.47 27.18 -3.62
N ASP A 135 -24.11 26.96 -2.46
CA ASP A 135 -25.33 26.15 -2.30
C ASP A 135 -25.16 24.72 -2.85
N GLN A 136 -24.02 24.10 -2.53
CA GLN A 136 -23.59 22.80 -3.05
C GLN A 136 -22.91 21.92 -1.99
N PHE A 137 -23.20 20.61 -2.04
CA PHE A 137 -22.38 19.61 -1.38
C PHE A 137 -21.11 19.34 -2.20
N LYS A 138 -19.96 19.28 -1.54
CA LYS A 138 -18.67 18.96 -2.15
C LYS A 138 -18.48 17.43 -2.19
N GLY A 139 -17.22 16.96 -2.12
CA GLY A 139 -16.90 15.54 -2.06
C GLY A 139 -16.77 15.00 -0.62
N PRO A 140 -16.84 13.67 -0.44
CA PRO A 140 -16.53 13.00 0.82
C PRO A 140 -15.24 13.49 1.47
N TYR A 141 -15.31 13.86 2.75
CA TYR A 141 -14.17 14.27 3.55
C TYR A 141 -13.93 13.31 4.72
N HIS A 142 -12.72 12.74 4.75
CA HIS A 142 -12.28 11.74 5.72
C HIS A 142 -11.00 12.22 6.41
N PRO A 143 -11.07 13.03 7.48
CA PRO A 143 -9.89 13.60 8.14
C PRO A 143 -8.85 12.56 8.56
N LYS A 144 -9.28 11.35 8.92
CA LYS A 144 -8.40 10.27 9.39
C LYS A 144 -8.10 9.22 8.32
N ARG A 145 -8.32 9.53 7.04
CA ARG A 145 -7.93 8.63 5.95
C ARG A 145 -6.41 8.45 6.00
N GLN A 146 -5.97 7.20 6.14
CA GLN A 146 -4.55 6.85 6.27
C GLN A 146 -3.85 6.86 4.91
N VAL A 147 -3.77 8.05 4.29
CA VAL A 147 -3.08 8.29 3.03
C VAL A 147 -2.32 9.60 3.16
N ILE A 148 -1.03 9.58 2.81
CA ILE A 148 -0.20 10.78 2.65
C ILE A 148 -0.26 11.16 1.17
N SER A 149 -1.01 12.23 0.89
CA SER A 149 -1.47 12.60 -0.45
C SER A 149 -0.44 13.39 -1.27
N ARG A 150 0.67 13.82 -0.66
CA ARG A 150 1.66 14.71 -1.26
C ARG A 150 3.05 14.50 -0.69
N ASN A 151 4.06 14.94 -1.44
CA ASN A 151 5.45 14.94 -1.01
C ASN A 151 5.76 16.19 -0.17
N PHE A 152 5.50 16.11 1.14
CA PHE A 152 5.85 17.11 2.14
C PHE A 152 7.36 17.26 2.34
N PHE A 153 8.12 16.17 2.19
CA PHE A 153 9.55 16.11 2.49
C PHE A 153 10.44 16.18 1.25
N ARG A 154 9.90 16.74 0.17
CA ARG A 154 10.59 16.91 -1.12
C ARG A 154 11.92 17.67 -0.99
N ASP A 155 11.94 18.69 -0.13
CA ASP A 155 13.08 19.56 0.14
C ASP A 155 13.24 19.70 1.65
N LEU A 156 14.43 19.39 2.15
CA LEU A 156 14.78 19.45 3.56
C LEU A 156 15.86 20.52 3.85
N ASP A 157 16.23 21.35 2.88
CA ASP A 157 17.13 22.48 3.10
C ASP A 157 16.45 23.55 3.96
N LYS A 158 15.16 23.78 3.68
CA LYS A 158 14.29 24.71 4.41
C LYS A 158 13.32 23.99 5.36
N PRO A 159 12.77 24.69 6.36
CA PRO A 159 11.72 24.14 7.21
C PRO A 159 10.50 23.70 6.38
N ILE A 160 9.75 22.71 6.85
CA ILE A 160 8.66 22.15 6.04
C ILE A 160 7.54 23.17 5.88
N LEU A 161 7.14 23.46 4.64
CA LEU A 161 5.99 24.29 4.29
C LEU A 161 4.94 23.44 3.59
N ALA A 162 3.68 23.54 4.03
CA ALA A 162 2.57 22.87 3.39
C ALA A 162 1.32 23.76 3.35
N ASP A 163 0.65 23.75 2.21
CA ASP A 163 -0.56 24.54 1.97
C ASP A 163 -1.83 23.71 2.23
N ASP A 164 -2.82 24.31 2.90
CA ASP A 164 -4.20 23.80 3.00
C ASP A 164 -4.30 22.31 3.41
N VAL A 165 -3.55 21.94 4.46
CA VAL A 165 -3.58 20.59 5.02
C VAL A 165 -4.77 20.46 5.96
N PHE A 166 -5.83 19.82 5.47
CA PHE A 166 -7.05 19.52 6.23
C PHE A 166 -7.19 18.04 6.61
N SER A 167 -6.19 17.19 6.36
CA SER A 167 -6.19 15.80 6.85
C SER A 167 -5.64 15.75 8.27
N GLN A 168 -6.44 15.29 9.23
CA GLN A 168 -5.97 15.01 10.60
C GLN A 168 -4.78 14.03 10.57
N TYR A 169 -4.83 13.02 9.70
CA TYR A 169 -3.76 12.03 9.57
C TYR A 169 -2.45 12.67 9.08
N GLU A 170 -2.49 13.55 8.08
CA GLU A 170 -1.30 14.24 7.56
C GLU A 170 -0.77 15.31 8.54
N LEU A 171 -1.66 16.01 9.24
CA LEU A 171 -1.26 16.96 10.29
C LEU A 171 -0.48 16.26 11.41
N GLU A 172 -0.98 15.11 11.86
CA GLU A 172 -0.26 14.29 12.83
C GLU A 172 1.03 13.73 12.24
N TYR A 173 1.02 13.31 10.96
CA TYR A 173 2.20 12.80 10.26
C TYR A 173 3.35 13.81 10.27
N LEU A 174 3.07 15.08 9.94
CA LEU A 174 4.06 16.16 10.02
C LEU A 174 4.54 16.36 11.48
N ASN A 175 3.61 16.39 12.43
CA ASN A 175 3.93 16.60 13.85
C ASN A 175 4.73 15.45 14.49
N ASP A 176 4.58 14.22 13.99
CA ASP A 176 5.31 13.05 14.48
C ASP A 176 6.66 12.89 13.79
N ASN A 177 6.80 13.26 12.52
CA ASN A 177 8.01 12.97 11.74
C ASN A 177 8.98 14.14 11.57
N VAL A 178 8.53 15.40 11.62
CA VAL A 178 9.47 16.53 11.68
C VAL A 178 10.13 16.55 13.06
N ARG A 179 11.44 16.68 13.15
CA ARG A 179 12.14 16.69 14.45
C ARG A 179 12.01 18.05 15.11
N LYS A 180 12.13 18.12 16.44
CA LYS A 180 12.09 19.42 17.13
C LYS A 180 13.31 20.27 16.74
N SER A 181 13.13 21.58 16.67
CA SER A 181 14.21 22.54 16.37
C SER A 181 15.42 22.34 17.29
N GLU A 182 15.19 22.12 18.59
CA GLU A 182 16.23 21.87 19.59
C GLU A 182 16.96 20.52 19.39
N TRP A 183 16.37 19.58 18.66
CA TRP A 183 16.98 18.27 18.40
C TRP A 183 17.83 18.24 17.14
N VAL A 184 17.61 19.19 16.23
CA VAL A 184 18.41 19.33 15.00
C VAL A 184 19.38 20.50 15.05
N GLY A 185 19.36 21.30 16.13
CA GLY A 185 20.27 22.43 16.31
C GLY A 185 20.04 23.58 15.31
N ARG A 186 18.82 23.71 14.78
CA ARG A 186 18.43 24.76 13.83
C ARG A 186 16.91 24.95 13.84
N GLU A 187 16.43 26.06 13.29
CA GLU A 187 14.99 26.26 13.07
C GLU A 187 14.46 25.08 12.26
N ASN A 188 13.43 24.41 12.78
CA ASN A 188 12.77 23.28 12.10
C ASN A 188 11.26 23.23 12.38
N HIS A 189 10.61 24.39 12.39
CA HIS A 189 9.16 24.43 12.57
C HIS A 189 8.43 23.91 11.33
N ILE A 190 7.18 23.47 11.54
CA ILE A 190 6.28 23.06 10.46
C ILE A 190 5.41 24.27 10.12
N TYR A 191 5.56 24.81 8.93
CA TYR A 191 4.75 25.92 8.44
C TYR A 191 3.52 25.36 7.72
N LEU A 192 2.35 25.61 8.29
CA LEU A 192 1.07 25.34 7.66
C LEU A 192 0.49 26.65 7.17
N HIS A 193 0.52 26.83 5.84
CA HIS A 193 -0.08 27.98 5.20
C HIS A 193 -1.51 27.63 4.80
N TYR A 194 -2.47 28.50 5.14
CA TYR A 194 -3.86 28.35 4.76
C TYR A 194 -4.28 29.54 3.92
N THR A 195 -4.76 29.26 2.70
CA THR A 195 -5.05 30.29 1.69
C THR A 195 -6.35 31.06 1.96
N SER A 196 -7.17 30.58 2.91
CA SER A 196 -8.44 31.21 3.28
C SER A 196 -8.73 31.04 4.76
N TRP A 197 -8.78 32.15 5.50
CA TRP A 197 -9.12 32.15 6.93
C TRP A 197 -10.52 31.59 7.22
N PRO A 198 -11.59 31.97 6.48
CA PRO A 198 -12.92 31.39 6.66
C PRO A 198 -12.96 29.87 6.48
N VAL A 199 -12.25 29.35 5.46
CA VAL A 199 -12.19 27.91 5.19
C VAL A 199 -11.41 27.20 6.31
N PHE A 200 -10.25 27.73 6.71
CA PHE A 200 -9.50 27.22 7.86
C PHE A 200 -10.37 27.11 9.11
N CYS A 201 -11.08 28.19 9.46
CA CYS A 201 -12.02 28.21 10.57
C CYS A 201 -13.09 27.10 10.43
N ALA A 202 -13.64 26.90 9.23
CA ALA A 202 -14.68 25.91 9.01
C ALA A 202 -14.20 24.48 9.32
N TYR A 203 -12.97 24.11 8.94
CA TYR A 203 -12.42 22.78 9.21
C TYR A 203 -12.11 22.52 10.69
N LEU A 204 -11.98 23.56 11.53
CA LEU A 204 -11.82 23.40 12.98
C LEU A 204 -13.01 22.68 13.65
N GLN A 205 -14.14 22.53 12.96
CA GLN A 205 -15.29 21.74 13.41
C GLN A 205 -15.00 20.23 13.43
N CYS A 206 -14.08 19.76 12.60
CA CYS A 206 -13.83 18.33 12.34
C CYS A 206 -12.44 17.86 12.77
N LEU A 207 -11.49 18.79 12.97
CA LEU A 207 -10.11 18.50 13.35
C LEU A 207 -9.93 18.48 14.87
N ASP A 208 -8.95 17.73 15.37
CA ASP A 208 -8.46 17.83 16.76
C ASP A 208 -7.04 18.39 16.75
N LEU A 209 -6.92 19.68 17.10
CA LEU A 209 -5.62 20.35 17.08
C LEU A 209 -4.79 20.10 18.34
N ARG A 210 -5.37 19.49 19.38
CA ARG A 210 -4.67 19.28 20.65
C ARG A 210 -3.30 18.61 20.48
N PRO A 211 -3.16 17.48 19.76
CA PRO A 211 -1.86 16.81 19.60
C PRO A 211 -0.82 17.67 18.88
N LEU A 212 -1.26 18.60 18.03
CA LEU A 212 -0.39 19.46 17.23
C LEU A 212 0.16 20.64 18.06
N LEU A 213 -0.68 21.23 18.90
CA LEU A 213 -0.35 22.43 19.66
C LEU A 213 0.51 22.15 20.90
N GLU A 214 0.41 20.95 21.49
CA GLU A 214 1.14 20.58 22.71
C GLU A 214 2.67 20.67 22.56
N ARG A 215 3.21 20.34 21.37
CA ARG A 215 4.66 20.34 21.10
C ARG A 215 5.20 21.69 20.62
N LYS A 216 4.33 22.65 20.33
CA LYS A 216 4.68 23.98 19.77
C LYS A 216 5.58 23.92 18.52
N LYS A 217 5.39 22.91 17.67
CA LYS A 217 6.18 22.73 16.44
C LYS A 217 5.59 23.47 15.24
N VAL A 218 4.29 23.66 15.22
CA VAL A 218 3.56 24.19 14.06
C VAL A 218 3.52 25.71 14.10
N VAL A 219 3.79 26.36 12.97
CA VAL A 219 3.55 27.78 12.72
C VAL A 219 2.40 27.85 11.70
N PHE A 220 1.36 28.59 12.04
CA PHE A 220 0.22 28.84 11.17
C PHE A 220 0.41 30.17 10.46
N LEU A 221 0.40 30.15 9.13
CA LEU A 221 0.44 31.34 8.28
C LEU A 221 -0.91 31.44 7.55
N MET A 222 -1.63 32.54 7.75
CA MET A 222 -2.92 32.78 7.10
C MET A 222 -2.77 33.74 5.93
N GLU A 223 -3.23 33.34 4.75
CA GLU A 223 -3.28 34.21 3.56
C GLU A 223 -1.91 34.86 3.29
N ASP A 224 -1.83 36.19 3.23
CA ASP A 224 -0.60 36.92 2.93
C ASP A 224 0.53 36.73 3.98
N GLU A 225 0.24 36.12 5.14
CA GLU A 225 1.25 35.79 6.14
C GLU A 225 2.31 34.81 5.62
N ILE A 226 2.09 34.10 4.50
CA ILE A 226 3.10 33.27 3.84
C ILE A 226 4.40 34.03 3.55
N GLY A 227 4.33 35.34 3.31
CA GLY A 227 5.51 36.19 3.08
C GLY A 227 6.49 36.25 4.26
N GLN A 228 6.10 35.74 5.44
CA GLN A 228 6.95 35.62 6.62
C GLN A 228 7.80 34.35 6.63
N TYR A 229 7.59 33.40 5.71
CA TYR A 229 8.31 32.14 5.67
C TYR A 229 9.68 32.24 4.97
N PRO A 230 10.74 31.62 5.53
CA PRO A 230 10.83 31.12 6.90
C PRO A 230 11.04 32.27 7.90
N ILE A 231 10.47 32.15 9.11
CA ILE A 231 10.62 33.17 10.15
C ILE A 231 12.01 33.06 10.77
N ASP A 232 12.71 34.18 10.94
CA ASP A 232 13.89 34.26 11.80
C ASP A 232 13.44 34.22 13.28
N PHE A 233 13.47 33.02 13.87
CA PHE A 233 13.08 32.81 15.26
C PHE A 233 13.98 33.51 16.27
N LYS A 234 15.26 33.71 15.94
CA LYS A 234 16.20 34.42 16.80
C LYS A 234 15.85 35.90 16.83
N ALA A 235 15.65 36.52 15.66
CA ALA A 235 15.28 37.93 15.58
C ALA A 235 13.88 38.21 16.14
N ARG A 236 12.89 37.36 15.83
CA ARG A 236 11.49 37.61 16.20
C ARG A 236 11.14 37.21 17.63
N PHE A 237 11.65 36.08 18.10
CA PHE A 237 11.27 35.50 19.39
C PHE A 237 12.43 35.42 20.39
N GLY A 238 13.65 35.80 19.99
CA GLY A 238 14.84 35.67 20.83
C GLY A 238 15.29 34.22 21.03
N ILE A 239 14.83 33.29 20.19
CA ILE A 239 15.13 31.86 20.32
C ILE A 239 16.19 31.47 19.30
N ASP A 240 17.41 31.24 19.77
CA ASP A 240 18.51 30.76 18.94
C ASP A 240 18.61 29.23 19.03
N TYR A 241 18.13 28.51 18.02
CA TYR A 241 18.21 27.04 18.00
C TYR A 241 19.62 26.51 17.71
N SER A 242 20.53 27.33 17.16
CA SER A 242 21.89 26.91 16.82
C SER A 242 22.76 26.60 18.03
N GLN A 243 22.32 27.00 19.23
CA GLN A 243 22.98 26.68 20.49
C GLN A 243 22.80 25.21 20.93
N TYR A 244 21.82 24.48 20.37
CA TYR A 244 21.55 23.10 20.76
C TYR A 244 22.35 22.11 19.91
N PRO A 245 22.96 21.08 20.51
CA PRO A 245 23.61 20.02 19.75
C PRO A 245 22.57 19.14 19.03
N VAL A 246 22.96 18.56 17.90
CA VAL A 246 22.15 17.57 17.21
C VAL A 246 21.96 16.35 18.11
N LYS A 247 20.69 16.05 18.43
CA LYS A 247 20.31 14.89 19.23
C LYS A 247 20.21 13.66 18.31
N PRO A 248 20.72 12.48 18.69
CA PRO A 248 20.46 11.24 17.96
C PRO A 248 18.96 10.93 17.88
N VAL A 249 18.50 10.33 16.77
CA VAL A 249 17.11 9.88 16.57
C VAL A 249 16.75 8.83 17.61
N GLY A 250 15.69 8.99 18.40
CA GLY A 250 15.21 7.98 19.35
C GLY A 250 14.37 6.86 18.71
N ILE A 251 14.31 5.70 19.37
CA ILE A 251 13.58 4.51 18.87
C ILE A 251 12.11 4.83 18.59
N ARG A 252 11.43 5.51 19.52
CA ARG A 252 10.01 5.87 19.37
C ARG A 252 9.76 7.12 18.52
N GLU A 253 10.81 7.80 18.06
CA GLU A 253 10.68 8.87 17.05
C GLU A 253 10.41 8.29 15.65
N VAL A 254 10.82 7.03 15.40
CA VAL A 254 10.61 6.36 14.12
C VAL A 254 9.19 5.78 14.06
N THR A 255 8.36 6.38 13.21
CA THR A 255 6.93 6.02 13.10
C THR A 255 6.51 5.60 11.70
N ARG A 256 7.40 5.75 10.71
CA ARG A 256 7.17 5.45 9.29
C ARG A 256 7.75 4.09 8.91
N LEU A 257 6.93 3.31 8.21
CA LEU A 257 7.32 2.10 7.52
C LEU A 257 7.12 2.29 6.02
N ILE A 258 8.17 2.03 5.26
CA ILE A 258 8.11 1.77 3.84
C ILE A 258 8.08 0.25 3.69
N TRP A 259 6.91 -0.30 3.42
CA TRP A 259 6.78 -1.72 3.16
C TRP A 259 7.06 -1.99 1.68
N HIS A 260 8.20 -2.63 1.43
CA HIS A 260 8.58 -3.10 0.12
C HIS A 260 8.08 -4.54 -0.02
N THR A 261 7.08 -4.77 -0.86
CA THR A 261 6.42 -6.07 -0.92
C THR A 261 7.22 -7.08 -1.74
N GLN A 262 6.94 -8.36 -1.50
CA GLN A 262 7.32 -9.43 -2.41
C GLN A 262 6.08 -9.82 -3.21
N LEU A 263 6.04 -9.46 -4.49
CA LEU A 263 4.99 -9.94 -5.42
C LEU A 263 5.22 -11.44 -5.69
N SER A 264 6.43 -11.78 -6.10
CA SER A 264 6.95 -13.13 -6.40
C SER A 264 8.46 -13.02 -6.67
N SER A 265 9.16 -14.14 -6.86
CA SER A 265 10.61 -14.12 -7.13
C SER A 265 10.94 -13.42 -8.46
N HIS A 266 12.14 -12.85 -8.58
CA HIS A 266 12.70 -12.22 -9.80
C HIS A 266 11.91 -11.04 -10.42
N ASN A 267 11.16 -10.29 -9.60
CA ASN A 267 10.46 -9.07 -10.03
C ASN A 267 11.26 -7.77 -9.82
N GLY A 268 12.56 -7.88 -9.53
CA GLY A 268 13.42 -6.72 -9.32
C GLY A 268 13.43 -6.16 -7.89
N GLY A 269 12.94 -6.91 -6.90
CA GLY A 269 12.95 -6.48 -5.49
C GLY A 269 14.35 -6.03 -5.02
N ASP A 270 15.38 -6.85 -5.21
CA ASP A 270 16.73 -6.50 -4.77
C ASP A 270 17.25 -5.21 -5.40
N PHE A 271 16.95 -4.96 -6.68
CA PHE A 271 17.27 -3.69 -7.34
C PHE A 271 16.64 -2.50 -6.61
N PHE A 272 15.36 -2.55 -6.22
CA PHE A 272 14.74 -1.46 -5.47
C PHE A 272 15.27 -1.33 -4.03
N ASN A 273 15.70 -2.42 -3.38
CA ASN A 273 16.43 -2.33 -2.11
C ASN A 273 17.73 -1.56 -2.29
N GLU A 274 18.51 -1.91 -3.32
CA GLU A 274 19.82 -1.29 -3.58
C GLU A 274 19.72 0.20 -3.89
N ILE A 275 18.66 0.64 -4.58
CA ILE A 275 18.41 2.07 -4.86
C ILE A 275 18.09 2.87 -3.60
N LEU A 276 17.38 2.28 -2.65
CA LEU A 276 16.98 2.96 -1.41
C LEU A 276 17.97 2.76 -0.26
N TYR A 277 18.91 1.83 -0.41
CA TYR A 277 19.90 1.46 0.62
C TYR A 277 20.69 2.66 1.17
N GLY A 278 21.21 3.48 0.26
CA GLY A 278 22.04 4.64 0.58
C GLY A 278 21.26 5.90 0.97
N HIS A 279 19.93 5.86 1.05
CA HIS A 279 19.13 7.08 1.16
C HIS A 279 19.28 7.76 2.53
N PRO A 280 19.55 9.08 2.61
CA PRO A 280 19.91 9.75 3.87
C PRO A 280 18.78 9.84 4.91
N ASN A 281 17.55 9.48 4.53
CA ASN A 281 16.38 9.48 5.39
C ASN A 281 15.61 8.14 5.41
N VAL A 282 16.23 7.06 4.94
CA VAL A 282 15.66 5.70 5.01
C VAL A 282 16.70 4.77 5.62
N ILE A 283 16.30 3.97 6.61
CA ILE A 283 17.10 2.86 7.09
C ILE A 283 16.50 1.60 6.47
N SER A 284 17.27 0.98 5.59
CA SER A 284 16.88 -0.20 4.82
C SER A 284 17.96 -1.25 4.95
N ASP A 285 17.57 -2.51 4.86
CA ASP A 285 18.47 -3.65 4.74
C ASP A 285 18.09 -4.46 3.49
N THR A 286 18.88 -5.49 3.19
CA THR A 286 18.50 -6.49 2.18
C THR A 286 17.25 -7.26 2.59
N SER A 287 16.69 -8.06 1.67
CA SER A 287 15.59 -8.99 1.94
C SER A 287 15.87 -9.88 3.17
N ILE A 288 14.98 -9.87 4.16
CA ILE A 288 15.13 -10.68 5.40
C ILE A 288 14.05 -11.74 5.46
N MET A 289 14.41 -13.01 5.67
CA MET A 289 13.46 -14.10 5.88
C MET A 289 12.49 -13.79 7.03
N TYR A 290 11.19 -13.81 6.74
CA TYR A 290 10.17 -13.31 7.65
C TYR A 290 10.05 -14.14 8.94
N ASP A 291 10.16 -15.47 8.83
CA ASP A 291 10.11 -16.39 9.97
C ASP A 291 11.26 -16.13 10.95
N SER A 292 12.48 -16.03 10.42
CA SER A 292 13.71 -15.78 11.16
C SER A 292 13.69 -14.40 11.81
N LEU A 293 13.18 -13.39 11.09
CA LEU A 293 12.99 -12.04 11.60
C LEU A 293 12.04 -12.05 12.80
N LEU A 294 10.85 -12.64 12.65
CA LEU A 294 9.85 -12.66 13.72
C LEU A 294 10.33 -13.47 14.93
N GLU A 295 10.96 -14.63 14.71
CA GLU A 295 11.49 -15.44 15.81
C GLU A 295 12.50 -14.64 16.64
N SER A 296 13.45 -13.97 15.97
CA SER A 296 14.45 -13.13 16.62
C SER A 296 13.83 -11.95 17.37
N LEU A 297 12.90 -11.23 16.73
CA LEU A 297 12.24 -10.07 17.35
C LEU A 297 11.38 -10.46 18.55
N ASN A 298 10.63 -11.56 18.48
CA ASN A 298 9.82 -12.07 19.59
C ASN A 298 10.72 -12.46 20.77
N ALA A 299 11.76 -13.27 20.51
CA ALA A 299 12.68 -13.72 21.56
C ALA A 299 13.34 -12.53 22.30
N GLN A 300 13.75 -11.50 21.56
CA GLN A 300 14.35 -10.29 22.13
C GLN A 300 13.31 -9.46 22.90
N THR A 301 12.13 -9.21 22.32
CA THR A 301 11.07 -8.40 22.92
C THR A 301 10.55 -9.02 24.22
N ASP A 302 10.22 -10.31 24.20
CA ASP A 302 9.73 -11.05 25.36
C ASP A 302 10.80 -11.16 26.43
N GLY A 303 12.05 -11.39 26.03
CA GLY A 303 13.19 -11.38 26.94
C GLY A 303 13.33 -10.07 27.71
N ILE A 304 13.27 -8.94 27.00
CA ILE A 304 13.40 -7.61 27.62
C ILE A 304 12.21 -7.29 28.53
N ASN A 305 11.00 -7.61 28.10
CA ASN A 305 9.79 -7.41 28.91
C ASN A 305 9.77 -8.32 30.15
N ALA A 306 10.37 -9.51 30.08
CA ALA A 306 10.58 -10.41 31.21
C ALA A 306 11.77 -10.00 32.11
N GLY A 307 12.43 -8.88 31.83
CA GLY A 307 13.56 -8.37 32.63
C GLY A 307 14.89 -9.07 32.38
N LYS A 308 15.04 -9.84 31.29
CA LYS A 308 16.34 -10.40 30.89
C LYS A 308 17.27 -9.27 30.44
N ALA A 309 18.57 -9.44 30.68
CA ALA A 309 19.58 -8.50 30.21
C ALA A 309 19.61 -8.47 28.67
N VAL A 310 19.73 -7.27 28.10
CA VAL A 310 19.91 -7.11 26.65
C VAL A 310 21.31 -7.57 26.28
N LYS A 311 21.42 -8.56 25.39
CA LYS A 311 22.71 -8.94 24.81
C LYS A 311 23.14 -7.86 23.82
N VAL A 312 24.29 -7.24 24.07
CA VAL A 312 24.91 -6.30 23.14
C VAL A 312 25.98 -7.05 22.34
N SER A 313 25.86 -7.07 21.01
CA SER A 313 26.93 -7.53 20.12
C SER A 313 27.86 -6.36 19.78
N THR A 314 29.07 -6.64 19.30
CA THR A 314 30.04 -5.61 18.88
C THR A 314 29.53 -4.73 17.74
N GLU A 315 28.56 -5.21 16.97
CA GLU A 315 28.05 -4.54 15.78
C GLU A 315 26.84 -3.62 16.06
N ILE A 316 26.21 -3.79 17.23
CA ILE A 316 25.02 -3.05 17.65
C ILE A 316 25.40 -2.04 18.74
N SER A 317 25.00 -0.78 18.54
CA SER A 317 25.22 0.31 19.49
C SER A 317 24.72 0.00 20.90
N GLU A 318 25.64 0.00 21.88
CA GLU A 318 25.32 -0.11 23.31
C GLU A 318 24.28 0.91 23.77
N HIS A 319 24.37 2.14 23.26
CA HIS A 319 23.45 3.22 23.60
C HIS A 319 22.02 2.86 23.18
N ARG A 320 21.83 2.28 21.98
CA ARG A 320 20.51 1.87 21.47
C ARG A 320 19.90 0.73 22.27
N MET A 321 20.74 -0.23 22.67
CA MET A 321 20.28 -1.34 23.49
C MET A 321 19.88 -0.90 24.90
N ARG A 322 20.57 0.09 25.48
CA ARG A 322 20.16 0.71 26.76
C ARG A 322 18.86 1.51 26.60
N GLU A 323 18.71 2.27 25.52
CA GLU A 323 17.46 2.99 25.20
C GLU A 323 16.29 2.01 25.11
N LEU A 324 16.43 0.92 24.35
CA LEU A 324 15.43 -0.13 24.21
C LEU A 324 15.05 -0.75 25.56
N ALA A 325 16.05 -1.08 26.40
CA ALA A 325 15.83 -1.67 27.72
C ALA A 325 15.05 -0.74 28.67
N ALA A 326 15.19 0.59 28.49
CA ALA A 326 14.49 1.59 29.27
C ALA A 326 13.04 1.80 28.81
N LEU A 327 12.66 1.35 27.61
CA LEU A 327 11.28 1.37 27.15
C LEU A 327 10.45 0.33 27.91
N ARG A 328 9.27 0.73 28.39
CA ARG A 328 8.33 -0.13 29.12
C ARG A 328 6.88 0.18 28.73
N PRO A 329 6.08 -0.82 28.29
CA PRO A 329 6.53 -2.10 27.72
C PRO A 329 7.27 -1.88 26.38
N VAL A 330 8.13 -2.82 25.99
CA VAL A 330 8.77 -2.87 24.67
C VAL A 330 7.85 -3.55 23.66
N THR A 331 7.77 -3.02 22.44
CA THR A 331 7.00 -3.59 21.33
C THR A 331 7.91 -4.22 20.27
N LEU A 332 7.36 -5.07 19.37
CA LEU A 332 8.12 -5.64 18.26
C LEU A 332 8.73 -4.55 17.36
N LYS A 333 7.96 -3.48 17.10
CA LYS A 333 8.46 -2.29 16.40
C LYS A 333 9.64 -1.65 17.14
N ASP A 334 9.53 -1.44 18.46
CA ASP A 334 10.62 -0.83 19.23
C ASP A 334 11.92 -1.65 19.06
N THR A 335 11.81 -2.98 19.11
CA THR A 335 12.94 -3.91 18.91
C THR A 335 13.49 -3.86 17.49
N LEU A 336 12.64 -3.90 16.46
CA LEU A 336 13.06 -3.79 15.05
C LEU A 336 13.81 -2.48 14.81
N VAL A 337 13.22 -1.34 15.22
CA VAL A 337 13.81 -0.02 15.06
C VAL A 337 15.13 0.09 15.82
N ALA A 338 15.22 -0.46 17.03
CA ALA A 338 16.45 -0.46 17.81
C ALA A 338 17.57 -1.24 17.11
N ASN A 339 17.25 -2.39 16.50
CA ASN A 339 18.21 -3.18 15.74
C ASN A 339 18.68 -2.40 14.49
N PHE A 340 17.77 -1.77 13.75
CA PHE A 340 18.08 -0.98 12.55
C PHE A 340 18.91 0.28 12.88
N LEU A 341 18.53 1.04 13.91
CA LEU A 341 19.30 2.21 14.37
C LEU A 341 20.63 1.84 15.04
N GLY A 342 20.70 0.64 15.61
CA GLY A 342 21.86 0.16 16.37
C GLY A 342 22.93 -0.45 15.49
N TYR A 343 22.56 -1.06 14.37
CA TYR A 343 23.49 -1.73 13.47
C TYR A 343 24.24 -0.70 12.63
N THR A 344 25.55 -0.61 12.85
CA THR A 344 26.38 0.49 12.35
C THR A 344 26.35 0.61 10.82
N ALA A 345 26.30 -0.52 10.10
CA ALA A 345 26.25 -0.54 8.64
C ALA A 345 24.98 0.11 8.08
N LEU A 346 23.81 -0.17 8.66
CA LEU A 346 22.53 0.35 8.16
C LEU A 346 22.33 1.83 8.50
N ASN A 347 22.89 2.27 9.63
CA ASN A 347 22.78 3.65 10.07
C ASN A 347 23.89 4.56 9.50
N ALA A 348 24.81 4.03 8.68
CA ALA A 348 25.97 4.78 8.16
C ALA A 348 25.58 5.94 7.22
N ASN A 349 24.49 5.77 6.47
CA ASN A 349 24.06 6.72 5.44
C ASN A 349 23.08 7.79 5.95
N ILE A 350 22.55 7.64 7.17
CA ILE A 350 21.55 8.56 7.71
C ILE A 350 22.18 9.92 8.02
N ASP A 351 21.55 10.99 7.54
CA ASP A 351 21.90 12.35 7.94
C ASP A 351 21.40 12.61 9.38
N PRO A 352 22.29 12.72 10.39
CA PRO A 352 21.88 12.96 11.76
C PRO A 352 21.25 14.34 11.96
N ALA A 353 21.55 15.32 11.08
CA ALA A 353 21.04 16.68 11.11
C ALA A 353 19.77 16.87 10.25
N ALA A 354 19.25 15.78 9.67
CA ALA A 354 18.03 15.80 8.89
C ALA A 354 16.86 16.39 9.69
N ARG A 355 16.03 17.16 9.00
CA ARG A 355 14.83 17.80 9.57
C ARG A 355 13.76 16.81 10.01
N ILE A 356 13.83 15.58 9.53
CA ILE A 356 12.81 14.55 9.74
C ILE A 356 13.42 13.30 10.37
N THR A 357 12.59 12.48 10.99
CA THR A 357 12.95 11.13 11.42
C THR A 357 13.03 10.22 10.18
N PRO A 358 14.01 9.29 10.12
CA PRO A 358 14.09 8.36 9.00
C PRO A 358 12.90 7.41 8.99
N ALA A 359 12.57 6.86 7.81
CA ALA A 359 11.66 5.74 7.69
C ALA A 359 12.43 4.41 7.81
N ILE A 360 11.81 3.37 8.36
CA ILE A 360 12.30 2.00 8.17
C ILE A 360 11.76 1.49 6.85
N MET A 361 12.61 0.98 5.99
CA MET A 361 12.20 0.19 4.84
C MET A 361 12.43 -1.29 5.14
N LEU A 362 11.38 -2.09 4.97
CA LEU A 362 11.42 -3.52 5.25
C LEU A 362 10.86 -4.29 4.05
N GLN A 363 11.65 -5.24 3.55
CA GLN A 363 11.19 -6.29 2.65
C GLN A 363 11.21 -7.64 3.38
N PRO A 364 10.08 -8.04 4.00
CA PRO A 364 9.97 -9.39 4.55
C PRO A 364 9.96 -10.40 3.40
N HIS A 365 10.90 -11.33 3.41
CA HIS A 365 11.05 -12.34 2.36
C HIS A 365 10.42 -13.67 2.78
N PHE A 366 9.76 -14.30 1.82
CA PHE A 366 9.28 -15.67 1.86
C PHE A 366 9.93 -16.44 0.72
N HIS A 367 10.21 -17.73 0.93
CA HIS A 367 10.73 -18.61 -0.12
C HIS A 367 9.88 -18.54 -1.41
N ASN A 368 8.56 -18.44 -1.28
CA ASN A 368 7.66 -18.11 -2.37
C ASN A 368 6.34 -17.52 -1.84
N MET A 369 5.68 -16.70 -2.66
CA MET A 369 4.33 -16.19 -2.41
C MET A 369 3.32 -17.09 -3.13
N ILE A 370 2.73 -18.01 -2.38
CA ILE A 370 1.79 -19.01 -2.92
C ILE A 370 0.37 -18.50 -2.74
N TYR A 371 -0.37 -18.48 -3.84
CA TYR A 371 -1.77 -18.11 -3.88
C TYR A 371 -2.64 -19.27 -4.33
N GLU A 372 -3.80 -19.39 -3.70
CA GLU A 372 -4.85 -20.34 -4.05
C GLU A 372 -6.11 -19.59 -4.48
N LEU A 373 -6.82 -20.15 -5.46
CA LEU A 373 -8.14 -19.70 -5.86
C LEU A 373 -9.19 -20.67 -5.32
N ARG A 374 -10.15 -20.15 -4.57
CA ARG A 374 -11.31 -20.91 -4.08
C ARG A 374 -12.57 -20.28 -4.65
N LEU A 375 -13.25 -21.02 -5.54
CA LEU A 375 -14.48 -20.55 -6.17
C LEU A 375 -15.63 -20.51 -5.16
N ASP A 376 -16.50 -19.51 -5.31
CA ASP A 376 -17.80 -19.50 -4.63
C ASP A 376 -18.75 -20.56 -5.21
N THR A 377 -19.88 -20.82 -4.55
CA THR A 377 -20.87 -21.82 -4.98
C THR A 377 -21.50 -21.50 -6.34
N THR A 378 -21.49 -20.23 -6.74
CA THR A 378 -22.04 -19.74 -8.01
C THR A 378 -21.00 -19.65 -9.13
N GLU A 379 -19.74 -19.93 -8.83
CA GLU A 379 -18.57 -19.82 -9.73
C GLU A 379 -18.43 -18.46 -10.42
N THR A 380 -18.88 -17.41 -9.74
CA THR A 380 -18.87 -16.01 -10.18
C THR A 380 -17.79 -15.20 -9.48
N ALA A 381 -17.39 -15.62 -8.29
CA ALA A 381 -16.34 -14.99 -7.50
C ALA A 381 -15.29 -16.03 -7.08
N ALA A 382 -14.06 -15.57 -6.92
CA ALA A 382 -12.97 -16.39 -6.42
C ALA A 382 -12.30 -15.70 -5.23
N LEU A 383 -12.30 -16.40 -4.09
CA LEU A 383 -11.46 -16.02 -2.97
C LEU A 383 -10.00 -16.22 -3.37
N LEU A 384 -9.25 -15.13 -3.34
CA LEU A 384 -7.79 -15.14 -3.47
C LEU A 384 -7.19 -15.23 -2.07
N ALA A 385 -6.52 -16.34 -1.76
CA ALA A 385 -5.93 -16.58 -0.44
C ALA A 385 -4.44 -16.88 -0.53
N SER A 386 -3.66 -16.36 0.42
CA SER A 386 -2.24 -16.67 0.60
C SER A 386 -1.90 -16.68 2.08
N LYS A 387 -1.33 -17.79 2.56
CA LYS A 387 -0.90 -17.93 3.96
C LYS A 387 0.19 -16.93 4.31
N GLN A 388 1.14 -16.71 3.40
CA GLN A 388 2.24 -15.77 3.56
C GLN A 388 1.71 -14.33 3.72
N TYR A 389 0.73 -13.96 2.88
CA TYR A 389 0.09 -12.66 3.03
C TYR A 389 -0.68 -12.54 4.35
N ASP A 390 -1.41 -13.58 4.76
CA ASP A 390 -2.13 -13.60 6.04
C ASP A 390 -1.17 -13.46 7.25
N GLU A 391 0.02 -14.04 7.18
CA GLU A 391 1.06 -13.90 8.21
C GLU A 391 1.58 -12.46 8.35
N ILE A 392 1.73 -11.72 7.25
CA ILE A 392 2.06 -10.28 7.28
C ILE A 392 0.86 -9.47 7.80
N ARG A 393 -0.30 -9.69 7.21
CA ARG A 393 -1.54 -8.95 7.50
C ARG A 393 -1.94 -9.07 8.96
N ASN A 394 -1.69 -10.19 9.62
CA ASN A 394 -2.04 -10.40 11.02
C ASN A 394 -0.91 -10.05 12.00
N SER A 395 0.26 -9.65 11.51
CA SER A 395 1.43 -9.41 12.35
C SER A 395 1.38 -8.09 13.09
N PRO A 396 1.53 -8.09 14.44
CA PRO A 396 1.58 -6.86 15.22
C PRO A 396 2.73 -5.93 14.80
N LEU A 397 3.80 -6.46 14.20
CA LEU A 397 4.94 -5.67 13.76
C LEU A 397 4.53 -4.52 12.82
N PHE A 398 3.73 -4.83 11.79
CA PHE A 398 3.30 -3.83 10.81
C PHE A 398 2.28 -2.85 11.40
N HIS A 399 1.30 -3.36 12.16
CA HIS A 399 0.25 -2.54 12.79
C HIS A 399 0.77 -1.59 13.88
N GLN A 400 1.98 -1.81 14.40
CA GLN A 400 2.61 -0.91 15.37
C GLN A 400 3.23 0.34 14.75
N PHE A 401 3.43 0.37 13.43
CA PHE A 401 3.78 1.58 12.68
C PHE A 401 2.51 2.40 12.43
N LYS A 402 2.60 3.71 12.66
CA LYS A 402 1.46 4.61 12.50
C LYS A 402 1.26 5.02 11.05
N TYR A 403 2.35 5.11 10.30
CA TYR A 403 2.38 5.58 8.92
C TYR A 403 3.04 4.53 8.04
N ILE A 404 2.28 4.02 7.07
CA ILE A 404 2.73 2.95 6.18
C ILE A 404 2.57 3.43 4.75
N LYS A 405 3.65 3.37 3.99
CA LYS A 405 3.68 3.51 2.53
C LYS A 405 4.12 2.17 1.96
N THR A 406 3.45 1.70 0.92
CA THR A 406 3.73 0.39 0.34
C THR A 406 4.04 0.51 -1.13
N PHE A 407 5.13 -0.10 -1.59
CA PHE A 407 5.39 -0.20 -3.02
C PHE A 407 5.70 -1.65 -3.42
N THR A 408 5.24 -2.01 -4.61
CA THR A 408 5.34 -3.36 -5.15
C THR A 408 6.03 -3.32 -6.51
N PRO A 409 7.29 -3.79 -6.60
CA PRO A 409 7.92 -4.01 -7.89
C PRO A 409 7.21 -5.10 -8.68
N MET A 410 7.05 -4.86 -9.98
CA MET A 410 6.51 -5.81 -10.93
C MET A 410 7.38 -5.82 -12.17
N ARG A 411 7.71 -7.01 -12.67
CA ARG A 411 8.39 -7.22 -13.94
C ARG A 411 7.45 -7.96 -14.89
N ARG A 412 7.69 -7.87 -16.20
CA ARG A 412 7.01 -8.70 -17.20
C ARG A 412 6.97 -10.16 -16.74
N PHE A 413 5.78 -10.75 -16.74
CA PHE A 413 5.55 -12.08 -16.20
C PHE A 413 6.31 -13.18 -16.96
N THR A 414 6.41 -13.10 -18.29
CA THR A 414 7.16 -14.09 -19.10
C THR A 414 8.65 -14.09 -18.77
N THR A 415 9.25 -12.90 -18.66
CA THR A 415 10.66 -12.75 -18.26
C THR A 415 10.88 -13.19 -16.81
N SER A 416 10.01 -12.78 -15.90
CA SER A 416 10.08 -13.16 -14.48
C SER A 416 9.91 -14.68 -14.30
N TYR A 417 9.03 -15.31 -15.09
CA TYR A 417 8.82 -16.76 -15.13
C TYR A 417 10.10 -17.52 -15.52
N GLY A 418 10.67 -17.23 -16.69
CA GLY A 418 11.89 -17.91 -17.15
C GLY A 418 13.08 -17.70 -16.20
N ALA A 419 13.24 -16.49 -15.66
CA ALA A 419 14.26 -16.20 -14.65
C ALA A 419 14.08 -17.04 -13.38
N THR A 420 12.84 -17.31 -12.98
CA THR A 420 12.51 -18.12 -11.80
C THR A 420 12.80 -19.58 -12.02
N VAL A 421 12.43 -20.13 -13.18
CA VAL A 421 12.73 -21.53 -13.51
C VAL A 421 14.23 -21.76 -13.49
N ARG A 422 15.02 -20.86 -14.10
CA ARG A 422 16.48 -20.90 -14.03
C ARG A 422 16.99 -20.91 -12.59
N PHE A 423 16.58 -19.94 -11.78
CA PHE A 423 17.08 -19.82 -10.41
C PHE A 423 16.71 -21.03 -9.55
N MET A 424 15.48 -21.53 -9.69
CA MET A 424 15.04 -22.71 -8.96
C MET A 424 15.77 -23.97 -9.41
N GLU A 425 16.12 -24.10 -10.69
CA GLU A 425 16.93 -25.20 -11.20
C GLU A 425 18.37 -25.12 -10.67
N ASP A 426 19.02 -23.96 -10.78
CA ASP A 426 20.40 -23.74 -10.31
C ASP A 426 20.54 -24.00 -8.80
N GLY A 427 19.49 -23.70 -8.02
CA GLY A 427 19.44 -23.90 -6.57
C GLY A 427 18.76 -25.18 -6.10
N LEU A 428 18.34 -26.06 -7.02
CA LEU A 428 17.59 -27.26 -6.66
C LEU A 428 18.49 -28.25 -5.92
N LYS A 429 18.03 -28.75 -4.76
CA LYS A 429 18.70 -29.84 -4.07
C LYS A 429 18.27 -31.18 -4.65
N ASP A 430 19.13 -32.19 -4.59
CA ASP A 430 18.83 -33.49 -5.21
C ASP A 430 17.61 -34.22 -4.63
N ASP A 431 17.00 -33.78 -3.52
CA ASP A 431 15.77 -34.31 -2.93
C ASP A 431 14.50 -33.54 -3.34
N GLN A 432 14.65 -32.53 -4.20
CA GLN A 432 13.61 -31.59 -4.60
C GLN A 432 13.29 -31.69 -6.09
N VAL A 433 12.04 -31.36 -6.41
CA VAL A 433 11.54 -31.32 -7.79
C VAL A 433 10.98 -29.94 -8.04
N LEU A 434 11.22 -29.41 -9.24
CA LEU A 434 10.61 -28.15 -9.65
C LEU A 434 9.09 -28.21 -9.50
N PRO A 435 8.48 -27.18 -8.87
CA PRO A 435 7.04 -27.08 -8.81
C PRO A 435 6.46 -26.61 -10.15
N ASP A 436 5.13 -26.57 -10.28
CA ASP A 436 4.46 -25.94 -11.41
C ASP A 436 4.58 -24.41 -11.34
N VAL A 437 5.77 -23.88 -11.64
CA VAL A 437 6.07 -22.44 -11.57
C VAL A 437 5.13 -21.64 -12.47
N LEU A 438 4.73 -22.19 -13.63
CA LEU A 438 3.81 -21.54 -14.55
C LEU A 438 2.47 -21.29 -13.87
N LEU A 439 1.88 -22.33 -13.27
CA LEU A 439 0.59 -22.20 -12.59
C LEU A 439 0.70 -21.31 -11.33
N GLN A 440 1.81 -21.41 -10.59
CA GLN A 440 2.07 -20.51 -9.45
C GLN A 440 2.05 -19.04 -9.87
N ARG A 441 2.61 -18.70 -11.05
CA ARG A 441 2.62 -17.34 -11.58
C ARG A 441 1.22 -16.87 -11.98
N VAL A 442 0.45 -17.73 -12.65
CA VAL A 442 -0.94 -17.44 -13.06
C VAL A 442 -1.86 -17.20 -11.85
N LEU A 443 -1.69 -17.98 -10.79
CA LEU A 443 -2.49 -17.89 -9.57
C LEU A 443 -2.09 -16.71 -8.67
N ASN A 444 -0.84 -16.25 -8.77
CA ASN A 444 -0.37 -15.11 -7.99
C ASN A 444 -0.97 -13.80 -8.53
N ARG A 445 -2.05 -13.37 -7.89
CA ARG A 445 -2.77 -12.11 -8.17
C ARG A 445 -2.52 -11.07 -7.08
N SER A 446 -1.36 -11.07 -6.44
CA SER A 446 -1.00 -10.15 -5.33
C SER A 446 -1.03 -8.65 -5.70
N PHE A 447 -1.07 -8.31 -6.99
CA PHE A 447 -1.33 -6.97 -7.50
C PHE A 447 -2.81 -6.56 -7.43
N MET A 448 -3.70 -7.45 -6.99
CA MET A 448 -5.10 -7.15 -6.65
C MET A 448 -5.22 -7.08 -5.12
N VAL A 449 -5.45 -5.88 -4.60
CA VAL A 449 -5.39 -5.56 -3.17
C VAL A 449 -6.75 -5.16 -2.62
N ASP A 450 -6.94 -5.35 -1.32
CA ASP A 450 -8.12 -4.86 -0.60
C ASP A 450 -7.90 -3.37 -0.26
N PRO A 451 -8.71 -2.43 -0.79
CA PRO A 451 -8.59 -1.00 -0.49
C PRO A 451 -8.81 -0.65 0.98
N GLN A 452 -9.41 -1.56 1.77
CA GLN A 452 -9.63 -1.38 3.19
C GLN A 452 -8.49 -1.90 4.06
N ASP A 453 -7.58 -2.71 3.49
CA ASP A 453 -6.39 -3.15 4.20
C ASP A 453 -5.45 -1.98 4.43
N ILE A 454 -5.09 -1.73 5.69
CA ILE A 454 -4.24 -0.59 6.04
C ILE A 454 -2.87 -0.68 5.38
N LEU A 455 -2.39 -1.89 5.09
CA LEU A 455 -1.09 -2.11 4.48
C LEU A 455 -1.07 -1.73 2.99
N TYR A 456 -2.22 -1.73 2.33
CA TYR A 456 -2.34 -1.38 0.90
C TYR A 456 -3.14 -0.10 0.64
N ARG A 457 -3.68 0.53 1.69
CA ARG A 457 -4.48 1.75 1.58
C ARG A 457 -3.72 2.91 0.93
N ASP A 458 -2.41 2.99 1.17
CA ASP A 458 -1.49 3.94 0.56
C ASP A 458 -0.37 3.17 -0.14
N SER A 459 -0.70 2.56 -1.28
CA SER A 459 0.19 1.67 -2.03
C SER A 459 0.26 1.98 -3.53
N VAL A 460 1.42 1.69 -4.13
CA VAL A 460 1.63 1.77 -5.59
C VAL A 460 2.41 0.57 -6.13
N LEU A 461 2.17 0.24 -7.39
CA LEU A 461 2.93 -0.72 -8.16
C LEU A 461 3.94 0.00 -9.04
N VAL A 462 5.18 -0.48 -9.06
CA VAL A 462 6.28 0.11 -9.83
C VAL A 462 6.79 -0.92 -10.83
N ARG A 463 6.85 -0.58 -12.12
CA ARG A 463 7.41 -1.48 -13.12
C ARG A 463 8.92 -1.49 -13.03
N PHE A 464 9.50 -2.68 -13.01
CA PHE A 464 10.94 -2.89 -13.04
C PHE A 464 11.56 -2.31 -14.31
N GLU A 465 10.87 -2.48 -15.43
CA GLU A 465 11.25 -1.96 -16.74
C GLU A 465 11.34 -0.44 -16.72
N ASP A 466 10.39 0.26 -16.10
CA ASP A 466 10.47 1.71 -15.95
C ASP A 466 11.69 2.11 -15.11
N GLY A 467 11.96 1.42 -14.00
CA GLY A 467 13.12 1.70 -13.15
C GLY A 467 14.45 1.52 -13.87
N LYS A 468 14.54 0.62 -14.85
CA LYS A 468 15.73 0.38 -15.67
C LYS A 468 15.83 1.32 -16.86
N LEU A 469 14.73 1.58 -17.55
CA LEU A 469 14.69 2.32 -18.81
C LEU A 469 14.49 3.83 -18.63
N ASN A 470 13.82 4.24 -17.56
CA ASN A 470 13.43 5.62 -17.25
C ASN A 470 13.77 6.00 -15.80
N PRO A 471 15.02 5.77 -15.34
CA PRO A 471 15.37 5.82 -13.92
C PRO A 471 15.06 7.18 -13.30
N THR A 472 15.35 8.28 -14.00
CA THR A 472 15.06 9.64 -13.50
C THR A 472 13.57 9.84 -13.24
N ALA A 473 12.71 9.44 -14.17
CA ALA A 473 11.26 9.55 -14.03
C ALA A 473 10.74 8.65 -12.89
N THR A 474 11.18 7.39 -12.87
CA THR A 474 10.73 6.40 -11.88
C THR A 474 11.12 6.77 -10.47
N PHE A 475 12.38 7.11 -10.23
CA PHE A 475 12.87 7.33 -8.88
C PHE A 475 12.50 8.69 -8.31
N LYS A 476 12.26 9.72 -9.14
CA LYS A 476 11.60 10.96 -8.70
C LYS A 476 10.14 10.72 -8.30
N ALA A 477 9.39 9.98 -9.11
CA ALA A 477 7.99 9.65 -8.80
C ALA A 477 7.89 8.76 -7.55
N LEU A 478 8.77 7.77 -7.41
CA LEU A 478 8.81 6.88 -6.25
C LEU A 478 9.19 7.65 -4.98
N ALA A 479 10.21 8.51 -5.02
CA ALA A 479 10.56 9.37 -3.89
C ALA A 479 9.38 10.26 -3.49
N ALA A 480 8.67 10.83 -4.47
CA ALA A 480 7.48 11.64 -4.20
C ALA A 480 6.34 10.85 -3.56
N PHE A 481 6.08 9.63 -4.03
CA PHE A 481 5.08 8.75 -3.42
C PHE A 481 5.46 8.37 -1.98
N LEU A 482 6.72 8.01 -1.74
CA LEU A 482 7.25 7.61 -0.43
C LEU A 482 7.43 8.79 0.55
N ASP A 483 7.17 10.01 0.10
CA ASP A 483 7.39 11.25 0.84
C ASP A 483 8.85 11.38 1.32
N LEU A 484 9.74 11.32 0.35
CA LEU A 484 11.19 11.45 0.48
C LEU A 484 11.71 12.55 -0.48
N PRO A 485 12.84 13.19 -0.15
CA PRO A 485 13.60 13.95 -1.11
C PRO A 485 14.17 13.01 -2.18
N TYR A 486 14.21 13.45 -3.44
CA TYR A 486 14.98 12.75 -4.45
C TYR A 486 16.45 13.18 -4.33
N THR A 487 17.34 12.21 -4.07
CA THR A 487 18.75 12.46 -3.77
C THR A 487 19.67 11.72 -4.73
N GLU A 488 20.95 12.09 -4.74
CA GLU A 488 21.97 11.43 -5.57
C GLU A 488 22.07 9.93 -5.28
N SER A 489 21.80 9.49 -4.04
CA SER A 489 21.85 8.08 -3.66
C SER A 489 20.86 7.20 -4.43
N MET A 490 19.83 7.80 -5.04
CA MET A 490 18.84 7.10 -5.87
C MET A 490 19.27 6.98 -7.34
N THR A 491 20.51 7.35 -7.68
CA THR A 491 21.08 7.29 -9.04
C THR A 491 22.09 6.16 -9.24
N TYR A 492 22.36 5.39 -8.18
CA TYR A 492 23.22 4.21 -8.20
C TYR A 492 22.65 3.14 -7.27
N CYS A 493 23.12 1.89 -7.43
CA CYS A 493 22.81 0.81 -6.50
C CYS A 493 23.83 0.79 -5.36
N SER A 494 23.40 0.45 -4.15
CA SER A 494 24.30 0.29 -3.01
C SER A 494 23.82 -0.80 -2.06
N ASP A 495 24.73 -1.39 -1.30
CA ASP A 495 24.42 -2.33 -0.22
C ASP A 495 25.47 -2.23 0.90
N GLN A 496 25.47 -3.19 1.82
CA GLN A 496 26.44 -3.27 2.92
C GLN A 496 27.91 -3.35 2.46
N THR A 497 28.17 -3.78 1.22
CA THR A 497 29.51 -3.90 0.63
C THR A 497 29.99 -2.61 -0.04
N GLY A 498 29.07 -1.67 -0.33
CA GLY A 498 29.38 -0.34 -0.84
C GLY A 498 28.51 0.09 -2.02
N VAL A 499 28.99 1.10 -2.74
CA VAL A 499 28.34 1.62 -3.96
C VAL A 499 28.68 0.71 -5.14
N ASN A 500 27.66 0.38 -5.93
CA ASN A 500 27.71 -0.54 -7.06
C ASN A 500 28.36 -1.88 -6.65
N PRO A 501 27.68 -2.65 -5.76
CA PRO A 501 28.22 -3.92 -5.27
C PRO A 501 28.72 -4.80 -6.41
N GLY A 502 29.90 -5.40 -6.21
CA GLY A 502 30.57 -6.21 -7.22
C GLY A 502 29.69 -7.35 -7.69
N LEU A 503 29.61 -7.54 -9.01
CA LEU A 503 28.78 -8.59 -9.60
C LEU A 503 29.38 -9.97 -9.35
N THR A 504 28.55 -10.91 -8.91
CA THR A 504 28.77 -12.33 -9.17
C THR A 504 28.67 -12.60 -10.67
N GLU A 505 29.45 -13.56 -11.17
CA GLU A 505 29.50 -13.91 -12.59
C GLU A 505 28.09 -14.22 -13.13
N GLY A 506 27.67 -13.52 -14.20
CA GLY A 506 26.34 -13.69 -14.82
C GLY A 506 25.24 -12.71 -14.38
N TRP A 507 25.48 -11.90 -13.35
CA TRP A 507 24.57 -10.83 -12.91
C TRP A 507 24.84 -9.53 -13.68
N VAL A 508 23.81 -8.69 -13.84
CA VAL A 508 23.91 -7.39 -14.52
C VAL A 508 23.72 -6.30 -13.47
N ALA A 509 24.68 -5.38 -13.35
CA ALA A 509 24.70 -4.35 -12.31
C ALA A 509 23.72 -3.21 -12.57
N GLY A 510 23.21 -2.65 -11.47
CA GLY A 510 22.70 -1.28 -11.44
C GLY A 510 21.55 -1.04 -12.40
N PHE A 511 21.69 -0.05 -13.27
CA PHE A 511 20.67 0.40 -14.21
C PHE A 511 20.76 -0.23 -15.60
N ASP A 512 21.72 -1.13 -15.84
CA ASP A 512 21.89 -1.73 -17.17
C ASP A 512 20.59 -2.43 -17.61
N PRO A 513 20.06 -2.07 -18.80
CA PRO A 513 18.79 -2.58 -19.29
C PRO A 513 18.87 -4.00 -19.83
N ALA A 514 20.04 -4.65 -19.90
CA ALA A 514 20.18 -6.02 -20.40
C ALA A 514 19.21 -6.99 -19.72
N THR A 515 18.94 -6.81 -18.43
CA THR A 515 17.95 -7.64 -17.70
C THR A 515 16.51 -7.43 -18.18
N VAL A 516 16.16 -6.27 -18.72
CA VAL A 516 14.84 -6.02 -19.31
C VAL A 516 14.63 -6.89 -20.55
N TYR A 517 15.68 -7.08 -21.35
CA TYR A 517 15.60 -7.77 -22.64
C TYR A 517 15.92 -9.26 -22.60
N ARG A 518 16.32 -9.82 -21.45
CA ARG A 518 16.56 -11.28 -21.30
C ARG A 518 15.25 -12.05 -21.48
N THR A 519 15.27 -13.08 -22.33
CA THR A 519 14.11 -13.95 -22.63
C THR A 519 14.14 -15.26 -21.84
N TYR A 520 15.33 -15.78 -21.51
CA TYR A 520 15.53 -17.07 -20.84
C TYR A 520 14.95 -18.25 -21.64
N ASP A 521 15.28 -18.32 -22.92
CA ASP A 521 14.71 -19.32 -23.86
C ASP A 521 15.06 -20.77 -23.51
N GLU A 522 16.13 -21.02 -22.75
CA GLU A 522 16.44 -22.36 -22.23
C GLU A 522 15.54 -22.81 -21.07
N TYR A 523 14.74 -21.88 -20.50
CA TYR A 523 13.98 -22.08 -19.26
C TYR A 523 12.49 -21.81 -19.40
N ALA A 524 12.03 -21.33 -20.56
CA ALA A 524 10.63 -21.17 -20.89
C ALA A 524 10.44 -21.30 -22.40
N ASP A 525 9.49 -22.11 -22.84
CA ASP A 525 9.13 -22.19 -24.26
C ASP A 525 8.01 -21.20 -24.63
N ASP A 526 7.82 -20.99 -25.93
CA ASP A 526 6.83 -20.04 -26.43
C ASP A 526 5.40 -20.44 -26.07
N ALA A 527 5.08 -21.74 -26.00
CA ALA A 527 3.74 -22.19 -25.63
C ALA A 527 3.40 -21.87 -24.16
N GLU A 528 4.36 -22.05 -23.26
CA GLU A 528 4.25 -21.66 -21.85
C GLU A 528 4.07 -20.14 -21.71
N ARG A 529 4.80 -19.35 -22.51
CA ARG A 529 4.69 -17.88 -22.51
C ARG A 529 3.38 -17.39 -23.11
N THR A 530 2.94 -17.95 -24.23
CA THR A 530 1.63 -17.70 -24.83
C THR A 530 0.52 -18.00 -23.83
N LEU A 531 0.58 -19.14 -23.13
CA LEU A 531 -0.40 -19.48 -22.11
C LEU A 531 -0.38 -18.48 -20.94
N LEU A 532 0.81 -18.09 -20.47
CA LEU A 532 0.95 -17.13 -19.38
C LEU A 532 0.37 -15.76 -19.76
N GLU A 533 0.71 -15.23 -20.94
CA GLU A 533 0.18 -13.96 -21.43
C GLU A 533 -1.34 -14.02 -21.61
N ALA A 534 -1.86 -15.10 -22.22
CA ALA A 534 -3.28 -15.32 -22.42
C ALA A 534 -4.07 -15.33 -21.10
N LEU A 535 -3.49 -15.85 -20.00
CA LEU A 535 -4.15 -15.88 -18.69
C LEU A 535 -3.96 -14.61 -17.87
N MET A 536 -3.00 -13.76 -18.25
CA MET A 536 -2.65 -12.52 -17.55
C MET A 536 -3.03 -11.27 -18.36
N GLN A 537 -3.88 -11.40 -19.38
CA GLN A 537 -4.28 -10.30 -20.27
C GLN A 537 -4.81 -9.08 -19.51
N ASP A 538 -5.56 -9.33 -18.45
CA ASP A 538 -6.16 -8.32 -17.58
C ASP A 538 -5.09 -7.44 -16.92
N VAL A 539 -4.05 -8.07 -16.36
CA VAL A 539 -2.96 -7.36 -15.69
C VAL A 539 -1.98 -6.72 -16.68
N TYR A 540 -1.75 -7.34 -17.83
CA TYR A 540 -0.94 -6.74 -18.91
C TYR A 540 -1.59 -5.44 -19.38
N LYS A 541 -2.89 -5.47 -19.68
CA LYS A 541 -3.66 -4.28 -20.06
C LYS A 541 -3.66 -3.22 -18.96
N GLN A 542 -3.86 -3.63 -17.70
CA GLN A 542 -3.93 -2.70 -16.57
C GLN A 542 -2.62 -1.93 -16.34
N TYR A 543 -1.47 -2.57 -16.51
CA TYR A 543 -0.15 -1.97 -16.25
C TYR A 543 0.63 -1.66 -17.53
N GLY A 544 -0.05 -1.61 -18.68
CA GLY A 544 0.52 -1.17 -19.95
C GLY A 544 1.66 -2.05 -20.45
N TYR A 545 1.49 -3.37 -20.41
CA TYR A 545 2.36 -4.34 -21.08
C TYR A 545 1.70 -4.83 -22.36
N ASP A 546 2.42 -4.74 -23.49
CA ASP A 546 2.07 -5.43 -24.72
C ASP A 546 2.42 -6.92 -24.63
N PHE A 547 1.65 -7.73 -25.35
CA PHE A 547 1.91 -9.15 -25.54
C PHE A 547 3.05 -9.38 -26.54
N GLN A 548 3.90 -10.37 -26.27
CA GLN A 548 5.00 -10.77 -27.14
C GLN A 548 4.74 -12.13 -27.80
N TYR A 549 3.95 -13.00 -27.16
CA TYR A 549 3.75 -14.40 -27.54
C TYR A 549 2.28 -14.76 -27.76
N TYR A 550 1.35 -14.00 -27.16
CA TYR A 550 -0.09 -14.17 -27.37
C TYR A 550 -0.64 -13.06 -28.29
N HIS A 551 -1.42 -13.42 -29.30
CA HIS A 551 -1.85 -12.50 -30.35
C HIS A 551 -3.36 -12.21 -30.32
N GLY A 552 -4.04 -12.53 -29.22
CA GLY A 552 -5.46 -12.27 -29.04
C GLY A 552 -6.37 -13.39 -29.55
N GLU A 553 -5.82 -14.60 -29.75
CA GLU A 553 -6.59 -15.77 -30.15
C GLU A 553 -7.70 -16.09 -29.14
N GLU A 554 -8.87 -16.50 -29.61
CA GLU A 554 -9.91 -16.96 -28.69
C GLU A 554 -9.43 -18.22 -27.96
N ILE A 555 -9.38 -18.14 -26.63
CA ILE A 555 -9.01 -19.27 -25.78
C ILE A 555 -10.17 -20.27 -25.80
N THR A 556 -10.26 -21.13 -26.82
CA THR A 556 -11.22 -22.25 -26.90
C THR A 556 -10.65 -23.49 -26.17
N GLU A 557 -11.46 -24.54 -26.00
CA GLU A 557 -10.92 -25.82 -25.46
C GLU A 557 -9.88 -26.43 -26.41
N GLU A 558 -10.09 -26.33 -27.73
CA GLU A 558 -9.14 -26.82 -28.73
C GLU A 558 -7.82 -26.07 -28.68
N TRP A 559 -7.87 -24.73 -28.63
CA TRP A 559 -6.68 -23.89 -28.50
C TRP A 559 -5.92 -24.18 -27.19
N LEU A 560 -6.65 -24.39 -26.10
CA LEU A 560 -6.06 -24.71 -24.80
C LEU A 560 -5.35 -26.06 -24.84
N ASP A 561 -6.00 -27.09 -25.40
CA ASP A 561 -5.43 -28.42 -25.52
C ASP A 561 -4.21 -28.43 -26.44
N GLU A 562 -4.26 -27.73 -27.58
CA GLU A 562 -3.13 -27.55 -28.49
C GLU A 562 -1.96 -26.82 -27.79
N THR A 563 -2.23 -25.72 -27.09
CA THR A 563 -1.19 -24.94 -26.39
C THR A 563 -0.57 -25.72 -25.23
N LEU A 564 -1.38 -26.39 -24.41
CA LEU A 564 -0.88 -27.25 -23.34
C LEU A 564 -0.07 -28.45 -23.86
N SER A 565 -0.39 -28.97 -25.05
CA SER A 565 0.37 -30.07 -25.67
C SER A 565 1.78 -29.64 -26.11
N ARG A 566 1.97 -28.35 -26.38
CA ARG A 566 3.25 -27.76 -26.80
C ARG A 566 4.09 -27.23 -25.64
N CYS A 567 3.51 -27.05 -24.45
CA CYS A 567 4.27 -26.74 -23.25
C CYS A 567 5.15 -27.94 -22.89
N ASP A 568 6.47 -27.83 -22.98
CA ASP A 568 7.39 -28.93 -22.70
C ASP A 568 8.61 -28.51 -21.85
N CYS A 569 9.02 -27.23 -21.87
CA CYS A 569 10.25 -26.79 -21.21
C CYS A 569 10.25 -27.13 -19.71
N LEU A 570 9.23 -26.70 -18.95
CA LEU A 570 9.15 -27.01 -17.53
C LEU A 570 8.96 -28.51 -17.29
N TYR A 571 8.21 -29.22 -18.14
CA TYR A 571 8.03 -30.65 -18.00
C TYR A 571 9.34 -31.42 -18.21
N ARG A 572 10.15 -31.03 -19.19
CA ARG A 572 11.48 -31.61 -19.43
C ARG A 572 12.37 -31.46 -18.21
N LYS A 573 12.42 -30.26 -17.64
CA LYS A 573 13.17 -29.96 -16.40
C LYS A 573 12.68 -30.79 -15.21
N ILE A 574 11.36 -31.00 -15.09
CA ILE A 574 10.79 -31.90 -14.07
C ILE A 574 11.20 -33.36 -14.33
N ARG A 575 11.17 -33.83 -15.58
CA ARG A 575 11.59 -35.20 -15.93
C ARG A 575 13.08 -35.45 -15.64
N GLU A 576 13.92 -34.43 -15.79
CA GLU A 576 15.35 -34.49 -15.51
C GLU A 576 15.63 -34.56 -13.99
N THR A 577 14.84 -33.85 -13.18
CA THR A 577 15.09 -33.69 -11.73
C THR A 577 14.33 -34.70 -10.86
N PHE A 578 13.15 -35.16 -11.30
CA PHE A 578 12.28 -36.04 -10.52
C PHE A 578 12.91 -37.39 -10.14
N PRO A 579 13.61 -38.11 -11.04
CA PRO A 579 14.21 -39.41 -10.69
C PRO A 579 15.19 -39.30 -9.52
N GLN A 580 16.09 -38.31 -9.56
CA GLN A 580 17.09 -38.08 -8.51
C GLN A 580 16.42 -37.77 -7.16
N ALA A 581 15.40 -36.90 -7.16
CA ALA A 581 14.63 -36.56 -5.97
C ALA A 581 13.84 -37.72 -5.38
N TYR A 582 13.31 -38.57 -6.26
CA TYR A 582 12.59 -39.76 -5.85
C TYR A 582 13.54 -40.81 -5.26
N GLU A 583 14.69 -41.03 -5.90
CA GLU A 583 15.74 -41.94 -5.43
C GLU A 583 16.24 -41.54 -4.04
N LYS A 584 16.59 -40.27 -3.83
CA LYS A 584 17.12 -39.78 -2.55
C LYS A 584 16.11 -39.92 -1.41
N LYS A 585 14.82 -39.65 -1.67
CA LYS A 585 13.73 -39.90 -0.69
C LYS A 585 13.54 -41.38 -0.39
N ARG A 586 13.87 -42.28 -1.31
CA ARG A 586 13.83 -43.73 -1.08
C ARG A 586 15.08 -44.27 -0.38
N GLU A 587 16.25 -43.69 -0.62
CA GLU A 587 17.48 -44.05 0.11
C GLU A 587 17.32 -43.83 1.62
N GLU A 588 16.59 -42.79 2.03
CA GLU A 588 16.20 -42.55 3.43
C GLU A 588 15.28 -43.64 4.02
N VAL A 589 14.67 -44.47 3.17
CA VAL A 589 13.66 -45.50 3.52
C VAL A 589 14.12 -46.93 3.18
N SER A 590 15.33 -47.11 2.61
CA SER A 590 15.99 -48.37 2.21
C SER A 590 15.32 -49.15 1.07
N LYS A 591 15.95 -49.15 -0.12
CA LYS A 591 16.03 -50.24 -1.13
C LYS A 591 17.08 -49.88 -2.19
N GLU A 592 17.87 -50.84 -2.66
CA GLU A 592 18.79 -50.67 -3.80
C GLU A 592 18.03 -50.51 -5.13
N MET A 593 18.63 -49.78 -6.08
CA MET A 593 18.10 -49.52 -7.42
C MET A 593 18.01 -50.81 -8.26
N ASN A 594 16.79 -51.26 -8.56
CA ASN A 594 16.56 -52.39 -9.47
C ASN A 594 15.61 -51.97 -10.62
N ALA A 595 15.34 -52.87 -11.58
CA ALA A 595 14.47 -52.57 -12.72
C ALA A 595 13.03 -52.21 -12.31
N GLU A 596 12.49 -52.84 -11.27
CA GLU A 596 11.15 -52.58 -10.74
C GLU A 596 11.02 -51.17 -10.14
N VAL A 597 12.08 -50.68 -9.49
CA VAL A 597 12.15 -49.30 -8.97
C VAL A 597 12.16 -48.27 -10.10
N LYS A 598 12.79 -48.56 -11.25
CA LYS A 598 12.79 -47.65 -12.40
C LYS A 598 11.39 -47.51 -13.01
N ASP A 599 10.68 -48.62 -13.19
CA ASP A 599 9.30 -48.60 -13.70
C ASP A 599 8.35 -47.86 -12.73
N GLU A 600 8.57 -47.99 -11.42
CA GLU A 600 7.84 -47.25 -10.38
C GLU A 600 8.08 -45.73 -10.46
N VAL A 601 9.33 -45.30 -10.65
CA VAL A 601 9.72 -43.89 -10.84
C VAL A 601 9.06 -43.31 -12.08
N GLU A 602 9.13 -44.01 -13.22
CA GLU A 602 8.53 -43.57 -14.49
C GLU A 602 7.01 -43.44 -14.36
N THR A 603 6.35 -44.41 -13.72
CA THR A 603 4.90 -44.36 -13.46
C THR A 603 4.52 -43.16 -12.59
N ALA A 604 5.23 -42.95 -11.48
CA ALA A 604 4.97 -41.82 -10.57
C ALA A 604 5.23 -40.45 -11.24
N LEU A 605 6.23 -40.38 -12.13
CA LEU A 605 6.52 -39.20 -12.92
C LEU A 605 5.38 -38.88 -13.89
N GLU A 606 4.90 -39.87 -14.66
CA GLU A 606 3.79 -39.65 -15.60
C GLU A 606 2.47 -39.33 -14.89
N GLU A 607 2.19 -39.95 -13.74
CA GLU A 607 1.03 -39.57 -12.90
C GLU A 607 1.12 -38.11 -12.45
N ARG A 608 2.30 -37.66 -12.00
CA ARG A 608 2.53 -36.26 -11.59
C ARG A 608 2.32 -35.30 -12.76
N LEU A 609 2.91 -35.58 -13.91
CA LEU A 609 2.79 -34.73 -15.10
C LEU A 609 1.33 -34.67 -15.59
N THR A 610 0.61 -35.79 -15.54
CA THR A 610 -0.82 -35.86 -15.86
C THR A 610 -1.64 -35.00 -14.90
N GLN A 611 -1.40 -35.13 -13.59
CA GLN A 611 -2.08 -34.32 -12.58
C GLN A 611 -1.81 -32.82 -12.75
N MET A 612 -0.58 -32.44 -13.11
CA MET A 612 -0.23 -31.04 -13.43
C MET A 612 -1.01 -30.52 -14.63
N ARG A 613 -1.07 -31.28 -15.73
CA ARG A 613 -1.85 -30.92 -16.94
C ARG A 613 -3.33 -30.73 -16.63
N GLU A 614 -3.93 -31.67 -15.89
CA GLU A 614 -5.33 -31.58 -15.48
C GLU A 614 -5.60 -30.38 -14.58
N ASN A 615 -4.69 -30.10 -13.63
CA ASN A 615 -4.81 -28.94 -12.75
C ASN A 615 -4.72 -27.63 -13.54
N ARG A 616 -3.77 -27.49 -14.47
CA ARG A 616 -3.66 -26.33 -15.38
C ARG A 616 -4.96 -26.14 -16.16
N ARG A 617 -5.48 -27.20 -16.79
CA ARG A 617 -6.75 -27.14 -17.54
C ARG A 617 -7.91 -26.68 -16.65
N ARG A 618 -8.01 -27.21 -15.43
CA ARG A 618 -9.04 -26.80 -14.45
C ARG A 618 -8.93 -25.31 -14.10
N VAL A 619 -7.73 -24.82 -13.82
CA VAL A 619 -7.52 -23.41 -13.45
C VAL A 619 -7.81 -22.48 -14.63
N VAL A 620 -7.35 -22.81 -15.84
CA VAL A 620 -7.66 -22.02 -17.04
C VAL A 620 -9.17 -21.91 -17.26
N ARG A 621 -9.89 -23.04 -17.18
CA ARG A 621 -11.36 -23.05 -17.30
C ARG A 621 -12.04 -22.18 -16.25
N ALA A 622 -11.52 -22.15 -15.03
CA ALA A 622 -12.03 -21.28 -13.98
C ALA A 622 -11.81 -19.80 -14.32
N LEU A 623 -10.57 -19.41 -14.66
CA LEU A 623 -10.21 -18.02 -14.95
C LEU A 623 -10.96 -17.45 -16.16
N ARG A 624 -11.29 -18.28 -17.16
CA ARG A 624 -12.08 -17.89 -18.34
C ARG A 624 -13.52 -17.46 -18.02
N LYS A 625 -14.05 -17.75 -16.82
CA LYS A 625 -15.41 -17.38 -16.41
C LYS A 625 -15.57 -15.89 -16.06
N GLY A 626 -14.49 -15.09 -16.12
CA GLY A 626 -14.55 -13.67 -15.75
C GLY A 626 -14.77 -13.46 -14.25
N LEU A 627 -14.06 -14.24 -13.43
CA LEU A 627 -14.23 -14.28 -11.98
C LEU A 627 -13.98 -12.92 -11.33
N GLN A 628 -14.85 -12.53 -10.40
CA GLN A 628 -14.57 -11.43 -9.49
C GLN A 628 -13.67 -11.92 -8.35
N PHE A 629 -12.44 -11.42 -8.27
CA PHE A 629 -11.54 -11.76 -7.16
C PHE A 629 -11.97 -11.04 -5.88
N VAL A 630 -12.10 -11.79 -4.79
CA VAL A 630 -12.55 -11.28 -3.49
C VAL A 630 -11.59 -11.67 -2.36
N ASN A 631 -11.58 -10.88 -1.28
CA ASN A 631 -10.88 -11.21 -0.05
C ASN A 631 -11.68 -12.22 0.80
N GLN A 632 -11.13 -12.61 1.96
CA GLN A 632 -11.76 -13.54 2.91
C GLN A 632 -13.15 -13.08 3.43
N ASN A 633 -13.47 -11.79 3.33
CA ASN A 633 -14.76 -11.22 3.72
C ASN A 633 -15.73 -11.07 2.54
N GLY A 634 -15.42 -11.67 1.37
CA GLY A 634 -16.22 -11.56 0.16
C GLY A 634 -16.20 -10.18 -0.49
N ARG A 635 -15.25 -9.31 -0.14
CA ARG A 635 -15.15 -7.96 -0.72
C ARG A 635 -14.29 -7.98 -1.98
N PRO A 636 -14.71 -7.31 -3.07
CA PRO A 636 -13.94 -7.23 -4.30
C PRO A 636 -12.56 -6.63 -4.09
N LEU A 637 -11.54 -7.32 -4.59
CA LEU A 637 -10.18 -6.80 -4.71
C LEU A 637 -10.10 -5.83 -5.90
N ARG A 638 -9.15 -4.90 -5.84
CA ARG A 638 -8.89 -3.92 -6.91
C ARG A 638 -7.43 -3.95 -7.31
N TYR A 639 -7.14 -3.65 -8.57
CA TYR A 639 -5.77 -3.42 -8.99
C TYR A 639 -5.10 -2.34 -8.13
N MET A 640 -3.89 -2.61 -7.70
CA MET A 640 -3.02 -1.62 -7.07
C MET A 640 -2.81 -0.45 -8.04
N LYS A 641 -2.74 0.77 -7.51
CA LYS A 641 -2.49 1.94 -8.36
C LYS A 641 -1.08 1.82 -8.95
N MET A 642 -0.92 1.99 -10.26
CA MET A 642 0.41 2.08 -10.87
C MET A 642 1.06 3.42 -10.51
N LEU A 643 2.38 3.42 -10.29
CA LEU A 643 3.15 4.64 -10.11
C LEU A 643 3.08 5.47 -11.41
N GLU A 644 2.55 6.68 -11.29
CA GLU A 644 2.46 7.62 -12.41
C GLU A 644 3.81 8.32 -12.58
N LEU A 645 4.38 8.22 -13.79
CA LEU A 645 5.64 8.85 -14.15
C LEU A 645 5.38 10.17 -14.87
N ASP A 646 6.29 11.12 -14.71
CA ASP A 646 6.28 12.35 -15.49
C ASP A 646 6.63 12.04 -16.96
N PRO A 647 5.71 12.26 -17.91
CA PRO A 647 5.97 11.98 -19.32
C PRO A 647 7.15 12.76 -19.90
N GLU A 648 7.46 13.94 -19.36
CA GLU A 648 8.57 14.78 -19.83
C GLU A 648 9.94 14.21 -19.44
N LEU A 649 9.98 13.28 -18.48
CA LEU A 649 11.20 12.63 -17.99
C LEU A 649 11.43 11.23 -18.58
N LEU A 650 10.56 10.77 -19.48
CA LEU A 650 10.71 9.45 -20.11
C LEU A 650 11.85 9.47 -21.13
N GLU A 651 12.84 8.61 -20.90
CA GLU A 651 14.05 8.46 -21.72
C GLU A 651 13.86 7.36 -22.78
N GLN A 652 13.34 6.22 -22.34
CA GLN A 652 13.06 5.03 -23.14
C GLN A 652 11.70 4.47 -22.73
N PRO A 653 10.59 5.05 -23.20
CA PRO A 653 9.27 4.55 -22.87
C PRO A 653 9.15 3.10 -23.37
N LEU A 654 8.68 2.21 -22.50
CA LEU A 654 8.59 0.78 -22.81
C LEU A 654 7.73 0.54 -24.07
N TYR A 655 6.70 1.37 -24.27
CA TYR A 655 5.80 1.38 -25.41
C TYR A 655 5.47 2.82 -25.81
N ARG A 656 5.14 3.04 -27.08
CA ARG A 656 4.84 4.36 -27.65
C ARG A 656 3.40 4.80 -27.44
#